data_AF-A0A9P5H3W1-F1
#
_entry.id   AF-A0A9P5H3W1-F1
#
_cell.length_a   1.000
_cell.length_b   1.000
_cell.length_c   1.000
_cell.angle_alpha   90.00
_cell.angle_beta   90.00
_cell.angle_gamma   90.00
#
_symmetry.space_group_name_H-M   'P 1'
#
loop_
_entity.id
_entity.type
_entity.pdbx_description
1 polymer ?
#
loop_
_entity_poly.entity_id
_entity_poly.type
_entity_poly.pdbx_seq_one_letter_code
_entity_poly.pdbx_strand_id
1 'polypeptide(L)'
;MHTPFPLLVTASLMGAGLVSADKPFSNDLNGFNQRLLGRFPNQTFRSTDIVAPLFQVNTFDPDLVDEAGYIFLTVEFAGTSGPAIFSSKDLSLVYADLKYSRSFDARAQDRDGAIYLTFIENGDCHVFDGSYQKQFSVTAKGLGRTTRADLHEFQFTGQGTAIMSVYQDIKYNMTTLGGEDDGLLTDAIFEEVELENNQVLNLWRASNHFNLSDTYVRYGPDKGFMGSDGFDWFHINSIYKSKYGDYLISSRALSMIALLDGETGTPKWVLGGKHNQFKDLSGGNATKFANQHNARFVQRNESRISFFDNHVLTTGPCNHRNCSRGVVVELDYDAMTVQLIEEFYHPQQVSSGSEGSVQALRNGNFLVGWGLNPGFTEHLPNGTVVMDVQRGALPNVAGVEPDVNMTVYRAWKMNWVGRPQWGPDIASVSQHNMTANATIYVSWNGNTDIDRWEVATRQTKALPVAYYSSQPSQTGKKQSGSKKAEEPASKDVKQTPVKEPGPLARRLEEATEEALFTGGRAGRRAIEDAGFSEELKEKLLSKIADANFRTQYSGALAEVDLPKAAGEGTRQMATGQPWTGQEPMGDGVLRMLDDAKKPLGPGLRSKFQPPPVDMRLQRGPSKTAGEKVAAARDRASMYTGMDVKSKNGLTEEERETYRRELKERFQPGFRAMPNTLSGLAGMANERIENAIARGQFKNIPRGTGVERDARADNPFIDTTEYIMNKMIQQQDLVPPWIEKQQELVKAVRIFRARLRNDWKRHASRMIASKGGSLLDQMRRAEAYAAAEEVHNPRVRGEGKEKATTTAPIVSDTTDEPNKIKARQTSKSTASEYEATTSAEASTTPAPSLGIYSEPLPPPFRDPTWEQAEKSYLELAVDQLNRLARSYNLMAPDLAKKGCGR
;
A
#
# COMPACT_ATOMS: atom_id res chain seq x y z
N MET A 1 -3.70 -78.36 10.60
CA MET A 1 -5.00 -77.77 10.22
C MET A 1 -5.10 -76.40 10.84
N HIS A 2 -5.11 -75.39 9.96
CA HIS A 2 -5.43 -73.97 10.10
C HIS A 2 -5.27 -73.23 11.44
N THR A 3 -4.16 -72.49 11.53
CA THR A 3 -4.01 -71.20 12.22
C THR A 3 -4.74 -70.08 11.47
N PRO A 4 -5.45 -69.14 12.13
CA PRO A 4 -6.05 -67.99 11.46
C PRO A 4 -5.04 -66.85 11.28
N PHE A 5 -4.98 -66.33 10.05
CA PHE A 5 -4.18 -65.19 9.58
C PHE A 5 -4.60 -63.86 10.23
N PRO A 6 -3.66 -62.93 10.51
CA PRO A 6 -3.99 -61.56 10.87
C PRO A 6 -4.35 -60.76 9.61
N LEU A 7 -5.43 -59.98 9.68
CA LEU A 7 -5.84 -59.03 8.64
C LEU A 7 -4.81 -57.91 8.54
N LEU A 8 -4.01 -57.95 7.47
CA LEU A 8 -3.20 -56.84 7.00
C LEU A 8 -4.12 -55.69 6.55
N VAL A 9 -4.04 -54.55 7.24
CA VAL A 9 -4.47 -53.27 6.70
C VAL A 9 -3.47 -52.90 5.60
N THR A 10 -3.81 -53.24 4.36
CA THR A 10 -3.04 -52.79 3.19
C THR A 10 -3.31 -51.31 2.99
N ALA A 11 -2.43 -50.48 3.54
CA ALA A 11 -2.21 -49.13 3.04
C ALA A 11 -1.66 -49.26 1.62
N SER A 12 -2.54 -49.19 0.62
CA SER A 12 -2.12 -48.99 -0.76
C SER A 12 -1.50 -47.59 -0.84
N LEU A 13 -0.20 -47.51 -0.61
CA LEU A 13 0.67 -46.52 -1.23
C LEU A 13 0.58 -46.75 -2.74
N MET A 14 -0.47 -46.24 -3.37
CA MET A 14 -0.39 -45.93 -4.80
C MET A 14 0.66 -44.84 -4.91
N GLY A 15 1.76 -45.17 -5.60
CA GLY A 15 2.81 -44.22 -5.91
C GLY A 15 2.17 -42.97 -6.50
N ALA A 16 2.22 -41.87 -5.74
CA ALA A 16 1.94 -40.56 -6.26
C ALA A 16 3.05 -40.27 -7.27
N GLY A 17 2.78 -40.56 -8.54
CA GLY A 17 3.52 -39.90 -9.61
C GLY A 17 3.37 -38.41 -9.35
N LEU A 18 4.48 -37.69 -9.25
CA LEU A 18 4.48 -36.23 -9.20
C LEU A 18 3.81 -35.74 -10.49
N VAL A 19 2.54 -35.36 -10.40
CA VAL A 19 1.82 -34.74 -11.50
C VAL A 19 2.17 -33.26 -11.45
N SER A 20 3.05 -32.82 -12.34
CA SER A 20 3.31 -31.40 -12.52
C SER A 20 2.04 -30.71 -13.04
N ALA A 21 1.66 -29.59 -12.44
CA ALA A 21 0.59 -28.73 -12.93
C ALA A 21 0.97 -28.04 -14.27
N ASP A 22 2.28 -27.93 -14.52
CA ASP A 22 2.86 -27.20 -15.63
C ASP A 22 3.22 -28.14 -16.78
N LYS A 23 3.13 -27.62 -18.01
CA LYS A 23 3.69 -28.33 -19.16
C LYS A 23 5.20 -28.50 -18.95
N PRO A 24 5.79 -29.62 -19.37
CA PRO A 24 7.25 -29.74 -19.37
C PRO A 24 7.86 -28.63 -20.21
N PHE A 25 9.03 -28.15 -19.82
CA PHE A 25 9.77 -27.15 -20.58
C PHE A 25 10.04 -27.64 -22.00
N SER A 26 10.10 -26.69 -22.92
CA SER A 26 10.62 -26.97 -24.25
C SER A 26 12.13 -27.19 -24.14
N ASN A 27 12.61 -28.24 -24.81
CA ASN A 27 14.04 -28.52 -25.00
C ASN A 27 14.44 -28.40 -26.48
N ASP A 28 13.50 -28.03 -27.37
CA ASP A 28 13.77 -27.82 -28.80
C ASP A 28 14.06 -26.35 -29.09
N LEU A 29 15.32 -25.97 -28.86
CA LEU A 29 15.79 -24.60 -29.10
C LEU A 29 15.56 -24.13 -30.54
N ASN A 30 15.79 -25.01 -31.52
CA ASN A 30 15.66 -24.65 -32.93
C ASN A 30 14.19 -24.41 -33.30
N GLY A 31 13.29 -25.31 -32.89
CA GLY A 31 11.85 -25.13 -33.09
C GLY A 31 11.29 -23.91 -32.35
N PHE A 32 11.80 -23.62 -31.15
CA PHE A 32 11.41 -22.46 -30.37
C PHE A 32 11.81 -21.14 -31.05
N ASN A 33 13.05 -21.03 -31.53
CA ASN A 33 13.53 -19.87 -32.29
C ASN A 33 12.86 -19.73 -33.67
N GLN A 34 12.50 -20.84 -34.31
CA GLN A 34 11.69 -20.85 -35.54
C GLN A 34 10.20 -20.54 -35.32
N ARG A 35 9.78 -20.30 -34.06
CA ARG A 35 8.39 -19.99 -33.68
C ARG A 35 7.40 -21.10 -34.03
N LEU A 36 7.82 -22.37 -33.98
CA LEU A 36 6.92 -23.51 -34.22
C LEU A 36 5.77 -23.59 -33.21
N LEU A 37 5.99 -23.09 -32.00
CA LEU A 37 4.98 -22.97 -30.93
C LEU A 37 4.20 -21.65 -30.99
N GLY A 38 4.33 -20.89 -32.09
CA GLY A 38 3.78 -19.56 -32.25
C GLY A 38 4.73 -18.45 -31.74
N ARG A 39 4.29 -17.19 -31.88
CA ARG A 39 5.06 -16.02 -31.41
C ARG A 39 5.15 -15.94 -29.89
N PHE A 40 4.09 -16.38 -29.21
CA PHE A 40 3.98 -16.45 -27.76
C PHE A 40 3.79 -17.90 -27.33
N PRO A 41 4.87 -18.66 -27.08
CA PRO A 41 4.75 -19.97 -26.46
C PRO A 41 4.11 -19.84 -25.08
N ASN A 42 2.93 -20.45 -24.89
CA ASN A 42 2.20 -20.39 -23.63
C ASN A 42 1.78 -21.76 -23.09
N GLN A 43 1.50 -21.74 -21.80
CA GLN A 43 0.77 -22.77 -21.11
C GLN A 43 -0.50 -22.19 -20.47
N THR A 44 -1.54 -23.02 -20.46
CA THR A 44 -2.83 -22.75 -19.81
C THR A 44 -3.08 -23.85 -18.80
N PHE A 45 -3.81 -23.51 -17.74
CA PHE A 45 -4.10 -24.42 -16.65
C PHE A 45 -5.55 -24.90 -16.73
N ARG A 46 -5.85 -26.00 -16.02
CA ARG A 46 -7.22 -26.55 -15.95
C ARG A 46 -8.03 -25.93 -14.83
N SER A 47 -7.39 -25.64 -13.70
CA SER A 47 -8.00 -25.07 -12.49
C SER A 47 -8.13 -23.56 -12.51
N THR A 48 -7.32 -22.85 -13.32
CA THR A 48 -7.32 -21.40 -13.44
C THR A 48 -7.24 -20.97 -14.91
N ASP A 49 -7.74 -19.78 -15.21
CA ASP A 49 -7.73 -19.13 -16.53
C ASP A 49 -6.44 -18.34 -16.79
N ILE A 50 -5.51 -18.31 -15.82
CA ILE A 50 -4.20 -17.67 -15.97
C ILE A 50 -3.43 -18.30 -17.13
N VAL A 51 -2.72 -17.44 -17.87
CA VAL A 51 -1.82 -17.85 -18.94
C VAL A 51 -0.39 -17.53 -18.54
N ALA A 52 0.49 -18.52 -18.59
CA ALA A 52 1.92 -18.35 -18.35
C ALA A 52 2.72 -18.58 -19.64
N PRO A 53 3.92 -17.98 -19.75
CA PRO A 53 4.85 -18.37 -20.78
C PRO A 53 5.23 -19.85 -20.64
N LEU A 54 5.39 -20.52 -21.77
CA LEU A 54 6.07 -21.79 -21.84
C LEU A 54 7.56 -21.53 -22.03
N PHE A 55 8.37 -21.83 -21.02
CA PHE A 55 9.81 -21.63 -21.10
C PHE A 55 10.49 -22.69 -21.97
N GLN A 56 11.49 -22.22 -22.72
CA GLN A 56 12.54 -23.04 -23.31
C GLN A 56 13.77 -22.95 -22.40
N VAL A 57 14.26 -24.10 -21.96
CA VAL A 57 15.39 -24.21 -21.02
C VAL A 57 16.56 -24.83 -21.76
N ASN A 58 17.62 -24.05 -21.95
CA ASN A 58 18.82 -24.51 -22.67
C ASN A 58 19.87 -25.07 -21.71
N THR A 59 19.93 -24.54 -20.49
CA THR A 59 20.81 -24.99 -19.41
C THR A 59 20.10 -24.72 -18.11
N PHE A 60 20.11 -25.70 -17.21
CA PHE A 60 19.60 -25.53 -15.85
C PHE A 60 20.26 -26.54 -14.93
N ASP A 61 21.16 -26.05 -14.07
CA ASP A 61 21.82 -26.84 -13.04
C ASP A 61 21.32 -26.39 -11.65
N PRO A 62 20.37 -27.12 -11.04
CA PRO A 62 19.78 -26.76 -9.75
C PRO A 62 20.77 -26.69 -8.60
N ASP A 63 21.93 -27.37 -8.68
CA ASP A 63 22.92 -27.42 -7.60
C ASP A 63 23.84 -26.19 -7.60
N LEU A 64 23.95 -25.50 -8.74
CA LEU A 64 24.85 -24.35 -8.92
C LEU A 64 24.12 -23.00 -8.94
N VAL A 65 22.80 -23.00 -9.16
CA VAL A 65 21.99 -21.77 -9.12
C VAL A 65 21.77 -21.28 -7.68
N ASP A 66 21.58 -19.97 -7.51
CA ASP A 66 21.33 -19.37 -6.21
C ASP A 66 20.04 -19.90 -5.57
N GLU A 67 20.06 -20.02 -4.24
CA GLU A 67 18.96 -20.60 -3.45
C GLU A 67 17.73 -19.68 -3.32
N ALA A 68 17.80 -18.40 -3.75
CA ALA A 68 16.66 -17.50 -3.66
C ALA A 68 15.44 -18.09 -4.37
N GLY A 69 14.30 -18.08 -3.69
CA GLY A 69 13.19 -18.97 -4.00
C GLY A 69 12.43 -18.68 -5.28
N TYR A 70 12.49 -17.45 -5.80
CA TYR A 70 11.60 -17.01 -6.88
C TYR A 70 12.26 -16.09 -7.89
N ILE A 71 11.76 -16.14 -9.12
CA ILE A 71 12.10 -15.26 -10.24
C ILE A 71 10.88 -14.38 -10.53
N PHE A 72 11.09 -13.07 -10.55
CA PHE A 72 10.09 -12.07 -10.85
C PHE A 72 10.29 -11.53 -12.25
N LEU A 73 9.19 -11.48 -13.00
CA LEU A 73 9.12 -10.94 -14.35
C LEU A 73 7.83 -10.13 -14.48
N THR A 74 7.81 -9.18 -15.41
CA THR A 74 6.56 -8.66 -15.96
C THR A 74 6.23 -9.42 -17.23
N VAL A 75 5.02 -9.95 -17.30
CA VAL A 75 4.55 -10.72 -18.46
C VAL A 75 3.46 -9.93 -19.14
N GLU A 76 3.50 -9.89 -20.47
CA GLU A 76 2.41 -9.41 -21.31
C GLU A 76 1.79 -10.59 -22.06
N PHE A 77 0.47 -10.64 -22.16
CA PHE A 77 -0.26 -11.60 -22.95
C PHE A 77 -1.58 -10.98 -23.45
N ALA A 78 -1.84 -11.10 -24.76
CA ALA A 78 -3.08 -10.65 -25.39
C ALA A 78 -3.48 -9.19 -25.08
N GLY A 79 -2.50 -8.28 -24.97
CA GLY A 79 -2.73 -6.86 -24.67
C GLY A 79 -3.01 -6.56 -23.19
N THR A 80 -2.87 -7.56 -22.32
CA THR A 80 -2.85 -7.40 -20.87
C THR A 80 -1.47 -7.72 -20.34
N SER A 81 -1.11 -7.14 -19.20
CA SER A 81 0.21 -7.27 -18.59
C SER A 81 0.08 -7.38 -17.07
N GLY A 82 1.14 -7.81 -16.42
CA GLY A 82 1.19 -7.83 -14.96
C GLY A 82 2.44 -8.47 -14.39
N PRO A 83 2.59 -8.42 -13.07
CA PRO A 83 3.64 -9.14 -12.36
C PRO A 83 3.40 -10.65 -12.45
N ALA A 84 4.48 -11.40 -12.64
CA ALA A 84 4.50 -12.85 -12.56
C ALA A 84 5.69 -13.29 -11.68
N ILE A 85 5.46 -14.31 -10.87
CA ILE A 85 6.44 -14.93 -9.98
C ILE A 85 6.53 -16.40 -10.37
N PHE A 86 7.74 -16.85 -10.65
CA PHE A 86 8.08 -18.22 -10.97
C PHE A 86 8.97 -18.80 -9.87
N SER A 87 8.84 -20.08 -9.58
CA SER A 87 9.75 -20.79 -8.70
C SER A 87 11.15 -20.85 -9.34
N SER A 88 12.20 -20.54 -8.60
CA SER A 88 13.58 -20.65 -9.13
C SER A 88 14.06 -22.09 -9.23
N LYS A 89 13.42 -23.02 -8.51
CA LYS A 89 13.81 -24.44 -8.42
C LYS A 89 13.36 -25.27 -9.60
N ASP A 90 12.21 -24.91 -10.16
CA ASP A 90 11.57 -25.69 -11.21
C ASP A 90 10.84 -24.80 -12.22
N LEU A 91 11.01 -23.47 -12.20
CA LEU A 91 10.39 -22.52 -13.16
C LEU A 91 8.86 -22.57 -13.22
N SER A 92 8.21 -23.22 -12.26
CA SER A 92 6.74 -23.31 -12.21
C SER A 92 6.10 -21.97 -11.88
N LEU A 93 4.91 -21.71 -12.42
CA LEU A 93 4.18 -20.49 -12.11
C LEU A 93 3.67 -20.51 -10.66
N VAL A 94 4.08 -19.52 -9.87
CA VAL A 94 3.66 -19.36 -8.46
C VAL A 94 2.57 -18.29 -8.34
N TYR A 95 2.75 -17.17 -9.03
CA TYR A 95 1.79 -16.06 -9.03
C TYR A 95 1.75 -15.39 -10.39
N ALA A 96 0.57 -15.03 -10.86
CA ALA A 96 0.41 -14.03 -11.92
C ALA A 96 -0.89 -13.25 -11.76
N ASP A 97 -0.85 -11.99 -12.18
CA ASP A 97 -1.99 -11.08 -12.16
C ASP A 97 -2.01 -10.22 -13.42
N LEU A 98 -2.45 -10.82 -14.53
CA LEU A 98 -2.41 -10.22 -15.87
C LEU A 98 -3.66 -9.36 -16.16
N LYS A 99 -4.03 -8.48 -15.23
CA LYS A 99 -5.20 -7.59 -15.39
C LYS A 99 -4.87 -6.16 -15.78
N TYR A 100 -3.59 -5.82 -15.81
CA TYR A 100 -3.09 -4.46 -16.05
C TYR A 100 -2.91 -4.24 -17.54
N SER A 101 -2.85 -2.99 -17.99
CA SER A 101 -2.67 -2.74 -19.43
C SER A 101 -1.21 -2.94 -19.86
N ARG A 102 -0.26 -2.36 -19.11
CA ARG A 102 1.18 -2.45 -19.40
C ARG A 102 1.99 -2.26 -18.12
N SER A 103 2.70 -3.31 -17.70
CA SER A 103 3.44 -3.34 -16.44
C SER A 103 4.94 -3.52 -16.67
N PHE A 104 5.76 -2.91 -15.82
CA PHE A 104 7.22 -3.01 -15.83
C PHE A 104 7.81 -3.22 -14.44
N ASP A 105 9.03 -3.74 -14.41
CA ASP A 105 9.91 -3.86 -13.22
C ASP A 105 9.25 -4.50 -11.98
N ALA A 106 8.61 -5.65 -12.17
CA ALA A 106 8.06 -6.43 -11.07
C ALA A 106 9.19 -7.03 -10.22
N ARG A 107 9.19 -6.72 -8.92
CA ARG A 107 10.19 -7.22 -7.96
C ARG A 107 9.70 -7.20 -6.52
N ALA A 108 10.40 -7.93 -5.66
CA ALA A 108 10.24 -7.85 -4.21
C ALA A 108 11.17 -6.78 -3.62
N GLN A 109 10.64 -5.90 -2.77
CA GLN A 109 11.42 -4.86 -2.09
C GLN A 109 11.15 -4.89 -0.59
N ASP A 110 12.23 -4.74 0.19
CA ASP A 110 12.17 -4.72 1.65
C ASP A 110 11.97 -3.30 2.17
N ARG A 111 11.07 -3.16 3.13
CA ARG A 111 10.89 -1.96 3.96
C ARG A 111 10.70 -2.41 5.40
N ASP A 112 11.62 -2.02 6.28
CA ASP A 112 11.55 -2.28 7.72
C ASP A 112 11.35 -3.78 8.07
N GLY A 113 11.91 -4.68 7.25
CA GLY A 113 11.79 -6.14 7.40
C GLY A 113 10.51 -6.75 6.82
N ALA A 114 9.61 -5.93 6.26
CA ALA A 114 8.46 -6.38 5.49
C ALA A 114 8.79 -6.35 3.98
N ILE A 115 8.48 -7.45 3.29
CA ILE A 115 8.70 -7.58 1.85
C ILE A 115 7.41 -7.22 1.12
N TYR A 116 7.54 -6.35 0.12
CA TYR A 116 6.45 -5.88 -0.74
C TYR A 116 6.70 -6.27 -2.19
N LEU A 117 5.64 -6.68 -2.89
CA LEU A 117 5.65 -6.81 -4.35
C LEU A 117 5.41 -5.44 -4.97
N THR A 118 6.31 -4.99 -5.82
CA THR A 118 6.23 -3.71 -6.50
C THR A 118 6.34 -3.85 -8.00
N PHE A 119 5.63 -3.02 -8.75
CA PHE A 119 5.73 -2.90 -10.20
C PHE A 119 5.15 -1.55 -10.65
N ILE A 120 5.42 -1.15 -11.89
CA ILE A 120 4.99 0.13 -12.46
C ILE A 120 3.96 -0.14 -13.55
N GLU A 121 2.80 0.53 -13.49
CA GLU A 121 1.76 0.47 -14.53
C GLU A 121 1.42 1.88 -15.03
N ASN A 122 1.65 2.18 -16.32
CA ASN A 122 1.31 3.47 -16.95
C ASN A 122 1.72 4.72 -16.13
N GLY A 123 2.87 4.62 -15.45
CA GLY A 123 3.42 5.68 -14.60
C GLY A 123 2.85 5.77 -13.18
N ASP A 124 2.04 4.80 -12.77
CA ASP A 124 1.65 4.59 -11.38
C ASP A 124 2.49 3.44 -10.79
N CYS A 125 3.20 3.72 -9.71
CA CYS A 125 4.00 2.73 -9.00
C CYS A 125 3.13 2.04 -7.95
N HIS A 126 2.98 0.72 -8.06
CA HIS A 126 2.11 -0.07 -7.19
C HIS A 126 2.93 -0.83 -6.15
N VAL A 127 2.40 -0.89 -4.92
CA VAL A 127 3.00 -1.62 -3.81
C VAL A 127 1.96 -2.53 -3.17
N PHE A 128 2.25 -3.83 -3.14
CA PHE A 128 1.41 -4.88 -2.58
C PHE A 128 2.13 -5.60 -1.44
N ASP A 129 1.41 -5.95 -0.39
CA ASP A 129 1.95 -6.79 0.68
C ASP A 129 1.97 -8.29 0.32
N GLY A 130 2.50 -9.11 1.21
CA GLY A 130 2.50 -10.57 1.08
C GLY A 130 1.11 -11.20 0.94
N SER A 131 0.03 -10.50 1.31
CA SER A 131 -1.34 -10.96 1.08
C SER A 131 -1.96 -10.51 -0.24
N TYR A 132 -1.13 -9.91 -1.11
CA TYR A 132 -1.52 -9.33 -2.39
C TYR A 132 -2.57 -8.21 -2.26
N GLN A 133 -2.58 -7.51 -1.12
CA GLN A 133 -3.36 -6.30 -0.95
C GLN A 133 -2.53 -5.08 -1.30
N LYS A 134 -3.09 -4.18 -2.10
CA LYS A 134 -2.43 -2.91 -2.46
C LYS A 134 -2.35 -2.04 -1.21
N GLN A 135 -1.13 -1.72 -0.78
CA GLN A 135 -0.85 -0.87 0.37
C GLN A 135 -0.63 0.58 -0.04
N PHE A 136 0.16 0.80 -1.09
CA PHE A 136 0.51 2.13 -1.57
C PHE A 136 0.35 2.24 -3.08
N SER A 137 0.04 3.46 -3.54
CA SER A 137 0.07 3.84 -4.95
C SER A 137 0.80 5.17 -5.05
N VAL A 138 2.01 5.11 -5.61
CA VAL A 138 2.94 6.23 -5.69
C VAL A 138 2.92 6.78 -7.12
N THR A 139 2.92 8.11 -7.23
CA THR A 139 2.77 8.82 -8.52
C THR A 139 3.60 10.10 -8.46
N ALA A 140 4.18 10.53 -9.58
CA ALA A 140 4.88 11.82 -9.65
C ALA A 140 4.01 12.99 -9.17
N LYS A 141 4.61 14.00 -8.52
CA LYS A 141 3.91 15.18 -7.97
C LYS A 141 4.62 16.49 -8.32
N GLY A 142 3.85 17.57 -8.44
CA GLY A 142 4.43 18.90 -8.63
C GLY A 142 5.00 19.18 -10.03
N LEU A 143 4.92 18.21 -10.96
CA LEU A 143 5.45 18.32 -12.33
C LEU A 143 4.37 18.57 -13.41
N GLY A 144 3.20 19.06 -13.02
CA GLY A 144 2.06 19.27 -13.92
C GLY A 144 1.05 18.12 -13.87
N ARG A 145 -0.13 18.31 -14.49
CA ARG A 145 -1.25 17.36 -14.39
C ARG A 145 -1.08 16.10 -15.23
N THR A 146 -0.24 16.14 -16.26
CA THR A 146 -0.08 15.08 -17.25
C THR A 146 1.20 14.28 -17.05
N THR A 147 2.18 14.82 -16.33
CA THR A 147 3.46 14.14 -16.04
C THR A 147 3.24 13.02 -15.02
N ARG A 148 3.78 11.85 -15.32
CA ARG A 148 3.71 10.64 -14.50
C ARG A 148 5.10 10.05 -14.33
N ALA A 149 5.24 9.12 -13.40
CA ALA A 149 6.47 8.32 -13.35
C ALA A 149 6.66 7.59 -14.66
N ASP A 150 7.90 7.29 -15.01
CA ASP A 150 8.19 6.45 -16.15
C ASP A 150 8.46 5.00 -15.70
N LEU A 151 8.79 4.12 -16.65
CA LEU A 151 8.97 2.69 -16.42
C LEU A 151 10.32 2.29 -15.83
N HIS A 152 11.31 3.19 -15.78
CA HIS A 152 12.71 2.79 -15.58
C HIS A 152 13.10 2.50 -14.13
N GLU A 153 12.58 3.24 -13.16
CA GLU A 153 12.96 3.03 -11.76
C GLU A 153 11.81 3.28 -10.80
N PHE A 154 11.60 2.31 -9.90
CA PHE A 154 10.82 2.48 -8.69
C PHE A 154 11.46 1.70 -7.54
N GLN A 155 12.31 2.35 -6.75
CA GLN A 155 13.17 1.70 -5.76
C GLN A 155 12.93 2.20 -4.34
N PHE A 156 12.76 1.29 -3.39
CA PHE A 156 12.76 1.62 -1.96
C PHE A 156 14.16 1.99 -1.48
N THR A 157 14.24 3.06 -0.68
CA THR A 157 15.49 3.52 -0.08
C THR A 157 15.81 2.80 1.24
N GLY A 158 14.82 2.10 1.81
CA GLY A 158 14.90 1.45 3.12
C GLY A 158 14.57 2.37 4.30
N GLN A 159 14.26 3.66 4.08
CA GLN A 159 13.90 4.63 5.13
C GLN A 159 12.43 5.08 5.04
N GLY A 160 11.54 4.22 4.55
CA GLY A 160 10.14 4.57 4.30
C GLY A 160 9.88 5.44 3.06
N THR A 161 10.93 5.73 2.28
CA THR A 161 10.84 6.49 1.03
C THR A 161 11.10 5.58 -0.18
N ALA A 162 10.69 6.03 -1.35
CA ALA A 162 10.97 5.40 -2.62
C ALA A 162 11.41 6.44 -3.65
N ILE A 163 12.29 6.03 -4.55
CA ILE A 163 12.74 6.82 -5.68
C ILE A 163 11.96 6.36 -6.90
N MET A 164 11.44 7.30 -7.68
CA MET A 164 10.88 7.05 -9.00
C MET A 164 11.51 7.95 -10.04
N SER A 165 11.70 7.42 -11.25
CA SER A 165 12.12 8.19 -12.41
C SER A 165 10.92 8.84 -13.09
N VAL A 166 11.13 10.05 -13.61
CA VAL A 166 10.10 10.89 -14.23
C VAL A 166 10.71 11.62 -15.43
N TYR A 167 9.92 11.80 -16.49
CA TYR A 167 10.30 12.66 -17.62
C TYR A 167 9.31 13.81 -17.76
N GLN A 168 9.82 15.02 -17.95
CA GLN A 168 9.00 16.21 -18.14
C GLN A 168 9.46 17.02 -19.35
N ASP A 169 8.51 17.33 -20.23
CA ASP A 169 8.76 18.23 -21.35
C ASP A 169 8.77 19.68 -20.87
N ILE A 170 9.87 20.37 -21.12
CA ILE A 170 10.07 21.78 -20.77
C ILE A 170 10.60 22.56 -21.98
N LYS A 171 10.31 23.85 -21.99
CA LYS A 171 10.95 24.79 -22.91
C LYS A 171 12.38 25.04 -22.47
N TYR A 172 13.33 24.87 -23.39
CA TYR A 172 14.76 24.97 -23.11
C TYR A 172 15.53 25.50 -24.32
N ASN A 173 16.67 26.14 -24.04
CA ASN A 173 17.53 26.66 -25.09
C ASN A 173 18.36 25.54 -25.73
N MET A 174 18.01 25.19 -26.97
CA MET A 174 18.64 24.11 -27.76
C MET A 174 19.70 24.61 -28.74
N THR A 175 20.04 25.90 -28.71
CA THR A 175 21.01 26.51 -29.65
C THR A 175 22.37 25.83 -29.62
N THR A 176 22.79 25.28 -28.48
CA THR A 176 24.04 24.51 -28.32
C THR A 176 24.07 23.25 -29.17
N LEU A 177 22.92 22.70 -29.54
CA LEU A 177 22.75 21.54 -30.41
C LEU A 177 22.35 21.94 -31.84
N GLY A 178 22.34 23.24 -32.15
CA GLY A 178 21.89 23.78 -33.45
C GLY A 178 20.37 23.87 -33.60
N GLY A 179 19.62 23.79 -32.49
CA GLY A 179 18.17 23.96 -32.45
C GLY A 179 17.73 25.39 -32.12
N GLU A 180 16.43 25.54 -31.85
CA GLU A 180 15.82 26.81 -31.44
C GLU A 180 16.15 27.17 -29.98
N ASP A 181 16.06 28.44 -29.62
CA ASP A 181 16.25 28.94 -28.25
C ASP A 181 15.04 28.65 -27.33
N ASP A 182 13.88 28.34 -27.90
CA ASP A 182 12.66 27.88 -27.22
C ASP A 182 12.23 26.47 -27.67
N GLY A 183 13.22 25.60 -27.87
CA GLY A 183 12.99 24.19 -28.22
C GLY A 183 12.34 23.40 -27.08
N LEU A 184 11.73 22.27 -27.41
CA LEU A 184 11.15 21.37 -26.42
C LEU A 184 12.16 20.30 -26.02
N LEU A 185 12.46 20.22 -24.73
CA LEU A 185 13.40 19.26 -24.13
C LEU A 185 12.61 18.30 -23.25
N THR A 186 12.81 17.00 -23.44
CA THR A 186 12.33 15.99 -22.49
C THR A 186 13.40 15.82 -21.42
N ASP A 187 13.19 16.42 -20.26
CA ASP A 187 14.15 16.44 -19.17
C ASP A 187 14.00 15.23 -18.26
N ALA A 188 15.12 14.69 -17.81
CA ALA A 188 15.19 13.51 -16.95
C ALA A 188 15.21 13.94 -15.48
N ILE A 189 14.25 13.41 -14.71
CA ILE A 189 14.01 13.75 -13.32
C ILE A 189 13.96 12.46 -12.50
N PHE A 190 14.34 12.54 -11.22
CA PHE A 190 13.88 11.56 -10.25
C PHE A 190 13.31 12.27 -9.03
N GLU A 191 12.25 11.68 -8.47
CA GLU A 191 11.63 12.12 -7.23
C GLU A 191 11.91 11.07 -6.15
N GLU A 192 12.39 11.51 -4.98
CA GLU A 192 12.32 10.71 -3.77
C GLU A 192 11.07 11.11 -3.00
N VAL A 193 10.20 10.13 -2.77
CA VAL A 193 8.90 10.34 -2.14
C VAL A 193 8.70 9.47 -0.92
N GLU A 194 7.96 9.99 0.05
CA GLU A 194 7.49 9.23 1.19
C GLU A 194 6.33 8.32 0.78
N LEU A 195 6.42 7.02 1.12
CA LEU A 195 5.46 6.01 0.65
C LEU A 195 4.05 6.19 1.21
N GLU A 196 3.91 6.78 2.41
CA GLU A 196 2.64 6.81 3.16
C GLU A 196 1.66 7.85 2.62
N ASN A 197 2.16 9.05 2.32
CA ASN A 197 1.38 10.21 1.89
C ASN A 197 1.70 10.62 0.45
N ASN A 198 2.67 9.98 -0.21
CA ASN A 198 3.14 10.32 -1.55
C ASN A 198 3.66 11.78 -1.62
N GLN A 199 4.31 12.24 -0.54
CA GLN A 199 4.96 13.54 -0.45
C GLN A 199 6.36 13.49 -1.07
N VAL A 200 6.69 14.46 -1.92
CA VAL A 200 8.04 14.59 -2.49
C VAL A 200 8.96 15.21 -1.46
N LEU A 201 10.04 14.50 -1.16
CA LEU A 201 11.11 14.94 -0.24
C LEU A 201 12.29 15.52 -1.00
N ASN A 202 12.61 14.94 -2.16
CA ASN A 202 13.67 15.43 -3.02
C ASN A 202 13.26 15.34 -4.50
N LEU A 203 13.67 16.32 -5.28
CA LEU A 203 13.45 16.38 -6.72
C LEU A 203 14.76 16.80 -7.38
N TRP A 204 15.29 15.91 -8.22
CA TRP A 204 16.52 16.15 -8.95
C TRP A 204 16.25 16.22 -10.45
N ARG A 205 16.92 17.13 -11.15
CA ARG A 205 16.68 17.41 -12.57
C ARG A 205 17.98 17.48 -13.35
N ALA A 206 18.13 16.65 -14.38
CA ALA A 206 19.39 16.48 -15.10
C ALA A 206 19.91 17.77 -15.74
N SER A 207 19.03 18.58 -16.33
CA SER A 207 19.39 19.86 -16.98
C SER A 207 20.08 20.87 -16.06
N ASN A 208 19.91 20.78 -14.74
CA ASN A 208 20.57 21.64 -13.78
C ASN A 208 22.04 21.25 -13.49
N HIS A 209 22.42 20.02 -13.84
CA HIS A 209 23.70 19.43 -13.40
C HIS A 209 24.58 18.94 -14.55
N PHE A 210 24.03 18.72 -15.74
CA PHE A 210 24.74 18.21 -16.90
C PHE A 210 24.51 19.07 -18.14
N ASN A 211 25.47 19.08 -19.07
CA ASN A 211 25.37 19.89 -20.28
C ASN A 211 24.74 19.10 -21.44
N LEU A 212 23.80 19.71 -22.16
CA LEU A 212 23.15 19.11 -23.32
C LEU A 212 24.14 18.66 -24.39
N SER A 213 25.27 19.37 -24.57
CA SER A 213 26.30 19.00 -25.56
C SER A 213 27.00 17.66 -25.26
N ASP A 214 26.81 17.10 -24.07
CA ASP A 214 27.43 15.83 -23.68
C ASP A 214 26.74 14.62 -24.31
N THR A 215 25.52 14.79 -24.84
CA THR A 215 24.77 13.70 -25.45
C THR A 215 25.45 13.10 -26.68
N TYR A 216 25.32 11.79 -26.83
CA TYR A 216 25.66 11.07 -28.06
C TYR A 216 24.44 10.93 -28.99
N VAL A 217 23.24 11.27 -28.52
CA VAL A 217 22.04 11.28 -29.34
C VAL A 217 22.08 12.50 -30.25
N ARG A 218 21.96 12.27 -31.56
CA ARG A 218 21.89 13.36 -32.52
C ARG A 218 20.58 14.12 -32.35
N TYR A 219 20.67 15.42 -32.10
CA TYR A 219 19.51 16.30 -32.03
C TYR A 219 18.66 16.21 -33.31
N GLY A 220 17.34 16.10 -33.12
CA GLY A 220 16.35 16.08 -34.18
C GLY A 220 15.02 16.64 -33.64
N PRO A 221 14.46 17.71 -34.23
CA PRO A 221 13.29 18.41 -33.71
C PRO A 221 12.00 17.57 -33.71
N ASP A 222 11.95 16.47 -34.46
CA ASP A 222 10.76 15.60 -34.61
C ASP A 222 10.89 14.25 -33.88
N LYS A 223 11.89 14.08 -33.00
CA LYS A 223 12.17 12.80 -32.34
C LYS A 223 12.14 12.92 -30.83
N GLY A 224 10.94 12.85 -30.28
CA GLY A 224 10.77 12.64 -28.84
C GLY A 224 10.84 11.17 -28.42
N PHE A 225 10.92 10.95 -27.11
CA PHE A 225 10.99 9.62 -26.50
C PHE A 225 9.60 9.18 -26.03
N MET A 226 9.20 7.96 -26.40
CA MET A 226 7.92 7.35 -25.99
C MET A 226 6.67 8.22 -26.21
N GLY A 227 6.68 9.05 -27.28
CA GLY A 227 5.57 9.96 -27.58
C GLY A 227 5.60 11.26 -26.79
N SER A 228 6.73 11.59 -26.15
CA SER A 228 7.03 12.98 -25.78
C SER A 228 7.20 13.82 -27.04
N ASP A 229 6.94 15.11 -26.90
CA ASP A 229 7.13 16.06 -28.01
C ASP A 229 8.55 16.67 -27.94
N GLY A 230 9.26 16.51 -26.82
CA GLY A 230 10.60 17.06 -26.58
C GLY A 230 11.76 16.13 -26.89
N PHE A 231 12.96 16.71 -27.06
CA PHE A 231 14.19 15.95 -27.32
C PHE A 231 14.71 15.25 -26.03
N ASP A 232 14.83 13.92 -26.07
CA ASP A 232 15.41 13.13 -24.98
C ASP A 232 16.93 13.03 -25.11
N TRP A 233 17.60 13.90 -24.36
CA TRP A 233 19.05 14.09 -24.43
C TRP A 233 19.83 13.30 -23.36
N PHE A 234 19.18 12.97 -22.24
CA PHE A 234 19.81 12.38 -21.05
C PHE A 234 19.40 10.93 -20.83
N HIS A 235 18.13 10.58 -21.00
CA HIS A 235 17.61 9.23 -20.84
C HIS A 235 18.12 8.49 -19.58
N ILE A 236 17.64 8.90 -18.40
CA ILE A 236 17.93 8.22 -17.13
C ILE A 236 17.20 6.87 -17.07
N ASN A 237 17.92 5.79 -16.79
CA ASN A 237 17.33 4.45 -16.82
C ASN A 237 17.55 3.60 -15.57
N SER A 238 18.32 4.11 -14.60
CA SER A 238 18.40 3.52 -13.26
C SER A 238 18.90 4.55 -12.26
N ILE A 239 18.36 4.44 -11.05
CA ILE A 239 18.75 5.24 -9.88
C ILE A 239 18.87 4.30 -8.68
N TYR A 240 19.94 4.42 -7.91
CA TYR A 240 20.17 3.64 -6.70
C TYR A 240 20.69 4.54 -5.58
N LYS A 241 20.01 4.57 -4.43
CA LYS A 241 20.49 5.31 -3.25
C LYS A 241 21.58 4.52 -2.52
N SER A 242 22.74 5.12 -2.40
CA SER A 242 23.87 4.66 -1.59
C SER A 242 23.50 4.55 -0.11
N LYS A 243 24.25 3.74 0.64
CA LYS A 243 24.11 3.66 2.10
C LYS A 243 24.45 4.99 2.81
N TYR A 244 25.22 5.86 2.16
CA TYR A 244 25.60 7.18 2.65
C TYR A 244 24.64 8.29 2.19
N GLY A 245 23.60 7.95 1.42
CA GLY A 245 22.59 8.91 0.95
C GLY A 245 22.85 9.51 -0.43
N ASP A 246 24.00 9.23 -1.05
CA ASP A 246 24.31 9.59 -2.44
C ASP A 246 23.45 8.82 -3.45
N TYR A 247 23.36 9.29 -4.71
CA TYR A 247 22.58 8.63 -5.76
C TYR A 247 23.47 8.15 -6.90
N LEU A 248 23.52 6.84 -7.13
CA LEU A 248 24.13 6.26 -8.32
C LEU A 248 23.11 6.28 -9.45
N ILE A 249 23.44 6.94 -10.55
CA ILE A 249 22.57 7.07 -11.72
C ILE A 249 23.24 6.52 -12.98
N SER A 250 22.42 6.08 -13.92
CA SER A 250 22.85 5.68 -15.28
C SER A 250 22.07 6.47 -16.32
N SER A 251 22.82 7.09 -17.23
CA SER A 251 22.30 7.78 -18.40
C SER A 251 22.65 6.99 -19.66
N ARG A 252 21.61 6.54 -20.38
CA ARG A 252 21.78 5.82 -21.65
C ARG A 252 22.33 6.75 -22.73
N ALA A 253 21.75 7.94 -22.86
CA ALA A 253 22.07 8.88 -23.94
C ALA A 253 23.46 9.51 -23.81
N LEU A 254 23.98 9.64 -22.59
CA LEU A 254 25.35 10.08 -22.33
C LEU A 254 26.35 8.89 -22.29
N SER A 255 25.87 7.64 -22.31
CA SER A 255 26.69 6.44 -22.08
C SER A 255 27.55 6.56 -20.82
N MET A 256 26.91 6.96 -19.72
CA MET A 256 27.56 7.43 -18.50
C MET A 256 26.91 6.84 -17.24
N ILE A 257 27.75 6.47 -16.27
CA ILE A 257 27.34 6.19 -14.88
C ILE A 257 27.96 7.27 -13.98
N ALA A 258 27.18 7.84 -13.07
CA ALA A 258 27.66 8.88 -12.16
C ALA A 258 27.15 8.65 -10.73
N LEU A 259 27.95 9.04 -9.74
CA LEU A 259 27.50 9.16 -8.35
C LEU A 259 27.24 10.63 -8.06
N LEU A 260 26.01 10.93 -7.68
CA LEU A 260 25.57 12.26 -7.28
C LEU A 260 25.64 12.39 -5.78
N ASP A 261 26.08 13.56 -5.34
CA ASP A 261 26.00 13.97 -3.95
C ASP A 261 24.55 14.05 -3.48
N GLY A 262 24.25 13.41 -2.34
CA GLY A 262 22.87 13.26 -1.84
C GLY A 262 22.18 14.58 -1.46
N GLU A 263 22.94 15.62 -1.10
CA GLU A 263 22.40 16.91 -0.66
C GLU A 263 22.31 17.91 -1.81
N THR A 264 23.37 17.99 -2.63
CA THR A 264 23.50 19.01 -3.68
C THR A 264 23.04 18.53 -5.06
N GLY A 265 22.95 17.21 -5.26
CA GLY A 265 22.64 16.62 -6.56
C GLY A 265 23.77 16.75 -7.60
N THR A 266 24.94 17.27 -7.21
CA THR A 266 26.08 17.46 -8.11
C THR A 266 26.86 16.15 -8.31
N PRO A 267 27.43 15.89 -9.50
CA PRO A 267 28.25 14.70 -9.73
C PRO A 267 29.54 14.73 -8.89
N LYS A 268 29.73 13.74 -8.02
CA LYS A 268 30.98 13.50 -7.28
C LYS A 268 32.03 12.88 -8.18
N TRP A 269 31.59 11.95 -9.04
CA TRP A 269 32.43 11.37 -10.07
C TRP A 269 31.59 10.89 -11.26
N VAL A 270 32.27 10.72 -12.40
CA VAL A 270 31.69 10.25 -13.65
C VAL A 270 32.53 9.11 -14.23
N LEU A 271 31.87 8.00 -14.57
CA LEU A 271 32.42 6.82 -15.24
C LEU A 271 31.83 6.69 -16.65
N GLY A 272 32.69 6.55 -17.66
CA GLY A 272 32.28 6.47 -19.06
C GLY A 272 31.90 7.83 -19.67
N GLY A 273 31.36 7.80 -20.89
CA GLY A 273 30.96 8.99 -21.64
C GLY A 273 32.10 9.95 -21.97
N LYS A 274 31.75 11.22 -22.27
CA LYS A 274 32.71 12.27 -22.66
C LYS A 274 33.56 12.79 -21.50
N HIS A 275 33.08 12.63 -20.26
CA HIS A 275 33.68 13.23 -19.04
C HIS A 275 34.17 12.16 -18.05
N ASN A 276 34.60 11.00 -18.55
CA ASN A 276 35.13 9.93 -17.70
C ASN A 276 36.32 10.41 -16.85
N GLN A 277 36.27 10.14 -15.54
CA GLN A 277 37.29 10.54 -14.58
C GLN A 277 38.19 9.39 -14.10
N PHE A 278 37.83 8.14 -14.41
CA PHE A 278 38.59 6.97 -13.96
C PHE A 278 39.58 6.50 -15.01
N LYS A 279 40.82 6.21 -14.59
CA LYS A 279 41.79 5.53 -15.45
C LYS A 279 41.44 4.04 -15.53
N ASP A 280 41.15 3.58 -16.75
CA ASP A 280 40.83 2.18 -17.03
C ASP A 280 42.10 1.29 -16.97
N LEU A 281 42.07 0.26 -16.13
CA LEU A 281 43.14 -0.73 -15.95
C LEU A 281 42.96 -2.00 -16.81
N SER A 282 41.87 -2.07 -17.58
CA SER A 282 41.40 -3.19 -18.38
C SER A 282 41.39 -2.88 -19.89
N GLY A 283 42.27 -1.98 -20.35
CA GLY A 283 42.45 -1.69 -21.77
C GLY A 283 41.26 -0.95 -22.43
N GLY A 284 40.37 -0.37 -21.63
CA GLY A 284 39.15 0.29 -22.09
C GLY A 284 37.89 -0.56 -21.93
N ASN A 285 37.99 -1.83 -21.54
CA ASN A 285 36.81 -2.69 -21.42
C ASN A 285 35.90 -2.28 -20.24
N ALA A 286 36.41 -1.52 -19.27
CA ALA A 286 35.64 -1.03 -18.13
C ALA A 286 34.98 0.34 -18.40
N THR A 287 35.50 1.16 -19.32
CA THR A 287 34.97 2.50 -19.62
C THR A 287 34.33 2.67 -21.00
N LYS A 288 34.58 1.77 -21.97
CA LYS A 288 34.03 1.86 -23.34
C LYS A 288 32.69 1.14 -23.52
N PHE A 289 31.84 1.17 -22.49
CA PHE A 289 30.45 0.73 -22.59
C PHE A 289 29.59 1.80 -23.28
N ALA A 290 28.42 1.41 -23.78
CA ALA A 290 27.49 2.35 -24.39
C ALA A 290 26.03 1.95 -24.16
N ASN A 291 25.15 2.95 -24.03
CA ASN A 291 23.71 2.77 -23.86
C ASN A 291 23.32 1.85 -22.68
N GLN A 292 24.14 1.81 -21.63
CA GLN A 292 24.06 0.86 -20.53
C GLN A 292 22.81 1.04 -19.66
N HIS A 293 22.34 -0.04 -19.03
CA HIS A 293 21.17 -0.07 -18.14
C HIS A 293 21.51 -0.64 -16.76
N ASN A 294 20.64 -0.32 -15.78
CA ASN A 294 20.59 -0.97 -14.47
C ASN A 294 21.92 -0.95 -13.71
N ALA A 295 22.51 0.24 -13.53
CA ALA A 295 23.70 0.40 -12.69
C ALA A 295 23.34 0.20 -11.20
N ARG A 296 24.05 -0.71 -10.54
CA ARG A 296 23.82 -1.12 -9.15
C ARG A 296 25.13 -1.38 -8.43
N PHE A 297 25.18 -1.07 -7.13
CA PHE A 297 26.27 -1.53 -6.28
C PHE A 297 26.15 -3.03 -6.00
N VAL A 298 27.27 -3.75 -6.15
CA VAL A 298 27.31 -5.19 -5.95
C VAL A 298 27.35 -5.48 -4.45
N GLN A 299 26.36 -6.21 -3.93
CA GLN A 299 26.32 -6.66 -2.53
C GLN A 299 26.54 -5.54 -1.48
N ARG A 300 26.08 -4.32 -1.77
CA ARG A 300 26.28 -3.10 -0.94
C ARG A 300 27.75 -2.67 -0.78
N ASN A 301 28.66 -3.24 -1.57
CA ASN A 301 30.01 -2.73 -1.71
C ASN A 301 30.02 -1.61 -2.75
N GLU A 302 30.22 -0.37 -2.29
CA GLU A 302 30.18 0.79 -3.17
C GLU A 302 31.41 0.92 -4.08
N SER A 303 32.47 0.15 -3.82
CA SER A 303 33.61 0.03 -4.74
C SER A 303 33.32 -0.87 -5.93
N ARG A 304 32.19 -1.59 -5.98
CA ARG A 304 31.86 -2.48 -7.11
C ARG A 304 30.51 -2.14 -7.71
N ILE A 305 30.47 -2.01 -9.03
CA ILE A 305 29.27 -1.66 -9.77
C ILE A 305 29.01 -2.75 -10.81
N SER A 306 27.77 -3.24 -10.85
CA SER A 306 27.24 -4.07 -11.94
C SER A 306 26.30 -3.26 -12.81
N PHE A 307 26.35 -3.47 -14.12
CA PHE A 307 25.44 -2.87 -15.08
C PHE A 307 25.35 -3.71 -16.35
N PHE A 308 24.30 -3.50 -17.13
CA PHE A 308 24.12 -4.14 -18.43
C PHE A 308 24.63 -3.22 -19.53
N ASP A 309 25.71 -3.60 -20.23
CA ASP A 309 26.27 -2.86 -21.36
C ASP A 309 25.55 -3.32 -22.64
N ASN A 310 24.62 -2.50 -23.12
CA ASN A 310 23.91 -2.78 -24.38
C ASN A 310 24.86 -2.70 -25.58
N HIS A 311 25.84 -1.79 -25.54
CA HIS A 311 26.85 -1.52 -26.56
C HIS A 311 26.32 -1.02 -27.93
N VAL A 312 25.11 -1.43 -28.32
CA VAL A 312 24.48 -1.14 -29.61
C VAL A 312 23.09 -0.53 -29.44
N LEU A 313 22.53 0.02 -30.52
CA LEU A 313 21.18 0.58 -30.56
C LEU A 313 20.13 -0.39 -31.14
N THR A 314 20.57 -1.51 -31.71
CA THR A 314 19.71 -2.48 -32.41
C THR A 314 19.82 -3.87 -31.80
N THR A 315 18.68 -4.52 -31.60
CA THR A 315 18.60 -5.90 -31.13
C THR A 315 18.77 -6.86 -32.30
N GLY A 316 19.57 -7.92 -32.12
CA GLY A 316 19.84 -8.88 -33.20
C GLY A 316 21.02 -9.82 -32.91
N PRO A 317 21.59 -10.46 -33.94
CA PRO A 317 22.78 -11.29 -33.78
C PRO A 317 24.02 -10.43 -33.54
N CYS A 318 24.94 -10.95 -32.75
CA CYS A 318 26.23 -10.33 -32.47
C CYS A 318 27.40 -11.10 -33.10
N ASN A 319 28.43 -10.36 -33.53
CA ASN A 319 29.70 -10.89 -34.02
C ASN A 319 30.85 -10.65 -33.03
N HIS A 320 30.74 -11.11 -31.77
CA HIS A 320 31.67 -10.98 -30.62
C HIS A 320 32.16 -9.57 -30.23
N ARG A 321 32.40 -8.64 -31.17
CA ARG A 321 32.94 -7.30 -30.93
C ARG A 321 31.87 -6.29 -30.47
N ASN A 322 30.59 -6.58 -30.74
CA ASN A 322 29.46 -5.67 -30.47
C ASN A 322 28.35 -6.37 -29.66
N CYS A 323 28.68 -7.36 -28.84
CA CYS A 323 27.67 -8.08 -28.05
C CYS A 323 27.27 -7.23 -26.86
N SER A 324 25.98 -7.28 -26.53
CA SER A 324 25.58 -6.82 -25.21
C SER A 324 26.11 -7.78 -24.15
N ARG A 325 26.42 -7.26 -22.97
CA ARG A 325 27.03 -8.03 -21.90
C ARG A 325 26.61 -7.51 -20.53
N GLY A 326 26.53 -8.41 -19.56
CA GLY A 326 26.57 -8.01 -18.16
C GLY A 326 28.00 -7.64 -17.78
N VAL A 327 28.20 -6.56 -17.02
CA VAL A 327 29.53 -6.07 -16.66
C VAL A 327 29.61 -5.86 -15.16
N VAL A 328 30.73 -6.25 -14.55
CA VAL A 328 31.08 -5.92 -13.17
C VAL A 328 32.43 -5.22 -13.15
N VAL A 329 32.47 -4.00 -12.61
CA VAL A 329 33.70 -3.21 -12.44
C VAL A 329 33.98 -2.92 -10.98
N GLU A 330 35.24 -2.75 -10.65
CA GLU A 330 35.72 -2.29 -9.35
C GLU A 330 36.38 -0.91 -9.51
N LEU A 331 36.03 0.01 -8.63
CA LEU A 331 36.50 1.39 -8.59
C LEU A 331 37.40 1.60 -7.38
N ASP A 332 38.52 2.24 -7.62
CA ASP A 332 39.40 2.80 -6.59
C ASP A 332 39.23 4.31 -6.61
N TYR A 333 38.67 4.86 -5.54
CA TYR A 333 38.40 6.29 -5.39
C TYR A 333 39.64 7.11 -5.04
N ASP A 334 40.66 6.50 -4.44
CA ASP A 334 41.90 7.20 -4.07
C ASP A 334 42.82 7.32 -5.28
N ALA A 335 42.97 6.25 -6.04
CA ALA A 335 43.76 6.22 -7.27
C ALA A 335 42.99 6.77 -8.50
N MET A 336 41.67 6.93 -8.37
CA MET A 336 40.75 7.23 -9.49
C MET A 336 40.97 6.25 -10.66
N THR A 337 40.99 4.96 -10.35
CA THR A 337 41.12 3.88 -11.34
C THR A 337 39.90 2.98 -11.37
N VAL A 338 39.63 2.36 -12.51
CA VAL A 338 38.56 1.37 -12.67
C VAL A 338 39.10 0.11 -13.35
N GLN A 339 38.67 -1.05 -12.86
CA GLN A 339 39.07 -2.35 -13.39
C GLN A 339 37.82 -3.19 -13.69
N LEU A 340 37.79 -3.82 -14.86
CA LEU A 340 36.84 -4.87 -15.19
C LEU A 340 37.16 -6.12 -14.36
N ILE A 341 36.18 -6.60 -13.61
CA ILE A 341 36.29 -7.83 -12.82
C ILE A 341 35.77 -9.02 -13.63
N GLU A 342 34.59 -8.89 -14.22
CA GLU A 342 33.96 -9.98 -14.98
C GLU A 342 32.98 -9.43 -16.03
N GLU A 343 32.79 -10.21 -17.10
CA GLU A 343 31.81 -9.93 -18.15
C GLU A 343 30.98 -11.17 -18.51
N PHE A 344 29.68 -10.98 -18.72
CA PHE A 344 28.73 -12.05 -18.96
C PHE A 344 28.13 -11.90 -20.36
N TYR A 345 28.31 -12.91 -21.20
CA TYR A 345 27.76 -12.97 -22.55
C TYR A 345 26.66 -14.02 -22.67
N HIS A 346 25.66 -13.74 -23.52
CA HIS A 346 24.60 -14.72 -23.80
C HIS A 346 25.17 -15.87 -24.64
N PRO A 347 24.88 -17.15 -24.33
CA PRO A 347 25.39 -18.31 -25.09
C PRO A 347 25.10 -18.26 -26.60
N GLN A 348 23.93 -17.74 -26.96
CA GLN A 348 23.47 -17.58 -28.35
C GLN A 348 23.98 -16.30 -29.06
N GLN A 349 24.92 -15.54 -28.46
CA GLN A 349 25.56 -14.35 -29.07
C GLN A 349 24.56 -13.32 -29.59
N VAL A 350 23.74 -12.77 -28.71
CA VAL A 350 22.74 -11.74 -29.04
C VAL A 350 23.21 -10.34 -28.64
N SER A 351 22.70 -9.34 -29.33
CA SER A 351 22.75 -7.94 -28.93
C SER A 351 21.35 -7.47 -28.55
N SER A 352 21.27 -6.55 -27.59
CA SER A 352 20.04 -5.95 -27.08
C SER A 352 20.16 -4.43 -27.14
N GLY A 353 19.36 -3.78 -27.98
CA GLY A 353 19.46 -2.33 -28.23
C GLY A 353 18.96 -1.43 -27.09
N SER A 354 18.23 -2.00 -26.14
CA SER A 354 17.71 -1.30 -24.95
C SER A 354 17.33 -2.28 -23.84
N GLU A 355 17.03 -1.74 -22.66
CA GLU A 355 16.64 -2.50 -21.48
C GLU A 355 17.76 -3.44 -20.99
N GLY A 356 17.44 -4.31 -20.04
CA GLY A 356 18.36 -5.29 -19.47
C GLY A 356 18.74 -4.99 -18.03
N SER A 357 19.17 -6.03 -17.33
CA SER A 357 19.54 -5.96 -15.91
C SER A 357 20.70 -6.89 -15.57
N VAL A 358 21.46 -6.52 -14.55
CA VAL A 358 22.45 -7.38 -13.90
C VAL A 358 22.21 -7.33 -12.40
N GLN A 359 21.85 -8.46 -11.82
CA GLN A 359 21.63 -8.61 -10.39
C GLN A 359 22.69 -9.53 -9.79
N ALA A 360 23.48 -9.01 -8.85
CA ALA A 360 24.32 -9.84 -7.99
C ALA A 360 23.46 -10.61 -6.97
N LEU A 361 23.72 -11.92 -6.85
CA LEU A 361 23.00 -12.84 -5.96
C LEU A 361 23.80 -13.13 -4.68
N ARG A 362 23.19 -13.85 -3.73
CA ARG A 362 23.75 -14.04 -2.39
C ARG A 362 24.90 -15.03 -2.37
N ASN A 363 24.83 -16.07 -3.21
CA ASN A 363 25.92 -17.04 -3.38
C ASN A 363 27.11 -16.50 -4.21
N GLY A 364 27.01 -15.27 -4.74
CA GLY A 364 28.02 -14.64 -5.59
C GLY A 364 27.74 -14.76 -7.09
N ASN A 365 26.72 -15.52 -7.50
CA ASN A 365 26.29 -15.60 -8.89
C ASN A 365 25.69 -14.27 -9.37
N PHE A 366 25.49 -14.17 -10.68
CA PHE A 366 24.88 -13.03 -11.34
C PHE A 366 23.72 -13.47 -12.22
N LEU A 367 22.55 -12.87 -12.02
CA LEU A 367 21.41 -12.99 -12.91
C LEU A 367 21.46 -11.85 -13.94
N VAL A 368 21.40 -12.19 -15.22
CA VAL A 368 21.39 -11.25 -16.33
C VAL A 368 20.05 -11.35 -17.06
N GLY A 369 19.29 -10.25 -17.07
CA GLY A 369 18.12 -10.10 -17.92
C GLY A 369 18.51 -9.44 -19.24
N TRP A 370 18.12 -10.02 -20.37
CA TRP A 370 18.64 -9.61 -21.69
C TRP A 370 17.83 -8.50 -22.38
N GLY A 371 16.94 -7.82 -21.64
CA GLY A 371 16.23 -6.62 -22.10
C GLY A 371 15.20 -6.93 -23.19
N LEU A 372 15.35 -6.29 -24.36
CA LEU A 372 14.49 -6.58 -25.53
C LEU A 372 14.54 -8.05 -25.98
N ASN A 373 15.55 -8.80 -25.58
CA ASN A 373 15.61 -10.23 -25.83
C ASN A 373 14.76 -10.99 -24.80
N PRO A 374 13.91 -11.94 -25.23
CA PRO A 374 12.96 -12.64 -24.38
C PRO A 374 13.61 -13.74 -23.52
N GLY A 375 14.66 -13.42 -22.76
CA GLY A 375 15.40 -14.41 -21.96
C GLY A 375 16.21 -13.81 -20.81
N PHE A 376 16.65 -14.69 -19.92
CA PHE A 376 17.51 -14.39 -18.78
C PHE A 376 18.46 -15.57 -18.52
N THR A 377 19.63 -15.26 -17.98
CA THR A 377 20.67 -16.24 -17.66
C THR A 377 21.18 -16.04 -16.24
N GLU A 378 21.58 -17.12 -15.58
CA GLU A 378 22.35 -17.06 -14.34
C GLU A 378 23.77 -17.57 -14.58
N HIS A 379 24.75 -16.82 -14.09
CA HIS A 379 26.16 -17.08 -14.25
C HIS A 379 26.85 -17.24 -12.89
N LEU A 380 27.79 -18.17 -12.81
CA LEU A 380 28.76 -18.22 -11.72
C LEU A 380 29.65 -16.96 -11.74
N PRO A 381 30.36 -16.64 -10.63
CA PRO A 381 31.28 -15.51 -10.57
C PRO A 381 32.39 -15.51 -11.63
N ASN A 382 32.65 -16.64 -12.29
CA ASN A 382 33.67 -16.82 -13.34
C ASN A 382 33.10 -16.73 -14.77
N GLY A 383 31.83 -16.33 -14.93
CA GLY A 383 31.15 -16.21 -16.22
C GLY A 383 30.42 -17.46 -16.71
N THR A 384 30.62 -18.63 -16.09
CA THR A 384 29.99 -19.89 -16.53
C THR A 384 28.48 -19.85 -16.37
N VAL A 385 27.73 -20.20 -17.42
CA VAL A 385 26.26 -20.23 -17.42
C VAL A 385 25.77 -21.49 -16.71
N VAL A 386 24.90 -21.30 -15.70
CA VAL A 386 24.25 -22.38 -14.93
C VAL A 386 22.73 -22.42 -15.11
N MET A 387 22.15 -21.32 -15.61
CA MET A 387 20.75 -21.24 -16.03
C MET A 387 20.67 -20.41 -17.32
N ASP A 388 19.99 -20.91 -18.35
CA ASP A 388 19.64 -20.19 -19.57
C ASP A 388 18.19 -20.51 -19.96
N VAL A 389 17.34 -19.49 -19.84
CA VAL A 389 15.90 -19.61 -20.03
C VAL A 389 15.42 -18.53 -21.00
N GLN A 390 14.63 -18.94 -21.99
CA GLN A 390 13.96 -18.04 -22.91
C GLN A 390 12.44 -18.27 -22.92
N ARG A 391 11.67 -17.18 -22.97
CA ARG A 391 10.20 -17.19 -23.09
C ARG A 391 9.70 -16.93 -24.51
N GLY A 392 10.59 -16.51 -25.41
CA GLY A 392 10.29 -16.27 -26.82
C GLY A 392 11.47 -16.55 -27.74
N ALA A 393 11.26 -16.40 -29.04
CA ALA A 393 12.31 -16.57 -30.04
C ALA A 393 13.35 -15.45 -29.91
N LEU A 394 14.64 -15.82 -29.84
CA LEU A 394 15.73 -14.87 -29.86
C LEU A 394 16.08 -14.49 -31.31
N PRO A 395 16.38 -13.22 -31.60
CA PRO A 395 16.83 -12.78 -32.91
C PRO A 395 18.33 -13.07 -33.10
N ASN A 396 18.74 -14.33 -32.92
CA ASN A 396 20.12 -14.80 -33.02
C ASN A 396 20.57 -15.08 -34.47
N VAL A 397 19.66 -14.94 -35.44
CA VAL A 397 19.93 -15.06 -36.87
C VAL A 397 19.47 -13.79 -37.57
N ALA A 398 20.25 -13.33 -38.55
CA ALA A 398 19.92 -12.15 -39.33
C ALA A 398 18.54 -12.28 -40.03
N GLY A 399 17.74 -11.22 -39.97
CA GLY A 399 16.39 -11.19 -40.57
C GLY A 399 15.26 -11.67 -39.67
N VAL A 400 15.55 -12.12 -38.44
CA VAL A 400 14.52 -12.38 -37.43
C VAL A 400 14.27 -11.10 -36.62
N GLU A 401 13.09 -10.50 -36.79
CA GLU A 401 12.70 -9.32 -36.03
C GLU A 401 12.41 -9.67 -34.55
N PRO A 402 12.92 -8.88 -33.58
CA PRO A 402 12.59 -9.06 -32.17
C PRO A 402 11.08 -8.89 -31.93
N ASP A 403 10.51 -9.73 -31.07
CA ASP A 403 9.12 -9.59 -30.65
C ASP A 403 9.04 -8.69 -29.42
N VAL A 404 8.65 -7.43 -29.64
CA VAL A 404 8.60 -6.38 -28.61
C VAL A 404 7.58 -6.65 -27.49
N ASN A 405 6.67 -7.62 -27.66
CA ASN A 405 5.73 -8.02 -26.61
C ASN A 405 6.27 -9.20 -25.76
N MET A 406 7.45 -9.73 -26.10
CA MET A 406 8.06 -10.88 -25.44
C MET A 406 9.25 -10.52 -24.56
N THR A 407 9.61 -9.24 -24.49
CA THR A 407 10.84 -8.76 -23.85
C THR A 407 10.93 -9.16 -22.38
N VAL A 408 12.16 -9.24 -21.87
CA VAL A 408 12.46 -9.36 -20.45
C VAL A 408 13.12 -8.03 -20.05
N TYR A 409 12.28 -7.01 -19.84
CA TYR A 409 12.73 -5.66 -19.46
C TYR A 409 13.81 -5.70 -18.37
N ARG A 410 13.47 -6.37 -17.27
CA ARG A 410 14.38 -6.81 -16.20
C ARG A 410 13.92 -8.16 -15.68
N ALA A 411 14.86 -8.92 -15.14
CA ALA A 411 14.60 -10.13 -14.38
C ALA A 411 15.20 -9.98 -12.98
N TRP A 412 14.48 -10.45 -11.97
CA TRP A 412 14.92 -10.41 -10.59
C TRP A 412 14.77 -11.79 -9.94
N LYS A 413 15.79 -12.25 -9.23
CA LYS A 413 15.72 -13.47 -8.41
C LYS A 413 15.80 -13.11 -6.93
N MET A 414 14.72 -13.37 -6.21
CA MET A 414 14.46 -12.82 -4.87
C MET A 414 13.60 -13.77 -4.03
N ASN A 415 13.57 -13.55 -2.72
CA ASN A 415 12.69 -14.27 -1.81
C ASN A 415 11.35 -13.56 -1.67
N TRP A 416 10.28 -14.36 -1.53
CA TRP A 416 8.91 -13.89 -1.40
C TRP A 416 8.14 -14.81 -0.47
N VAL A 417 7.23 -14.24 0.32
CA VAL A 417 6.27 -15.00 1.11
C VAL A 417 4.87 -14.48 0.77
N GLY A 418 4.18 -15.22 -0.09
CA GLY A 418 2.82 -14.95 -0.54
C GLY A 418 1.79 -15.74 0.27
N ARG A 419 0.81 -15.04 0.83
CA ARG A 419 -0.31 -15.56 1.62
C ARG A 419 -1.62 -14.94 1.13
N PRO A 420 -2.10 -15.36 -0.04
CA PRO A 420 -3.30 -14.77 -0.64
C PRO A 420 -4.52 -14.90 0.27
N GLN A 421 -5.41 -13.92 0.19
CA GLN A 421 -6.69 -13.91 0.93
C GLN A 421 -7.75 -14.84 0.31
N TRP A 422 -7.50 -15.36 -0.89
CA TRP A 422 -8.35 -16.31 -1.58
C TRP A 422 -7.85 -17.74 -1.38
N GLY A 423 -8.77 -18.71 -1.42
CA GLY A 423 -8.46 -20.13 -1.37
C GLY A 423 -7.97 -20.68 -2.72
N PRO A 424 -7.61 -21.96 -2.78
CA PRO A 424 -7.20 -22.59 -4.03
C PRO A 424 -8.35 -22.85 -4.99
N ASP A 425 -8.03 -22.85 -6.28
CA ASP A 425 -8.94 -23.22 -7.36
C ASP A 425 -8.78 -24.70 -7.69
N ILE A 426 -9.90 -25.36 -7.98
CA ILE A 426 -9.96 -26.80 -8.26
C ILE A 426 -10.78 -27.04 -9.52
N ALA A 427 -10.26 -27.88 -10.42
CA ALA A 427 -10.99 -28.40 -11.57
C ALA A 427 -10.92 -29.93 -11.60
N SER A 428 -12.00 -30.57 -12.02
CA SER A 428 -12.05 -32.03 -12.23
C SER A 428 -12.35 -32.35 -13.68
N VAL A 429 -11.56 -33.26 -14.27
CA VAL A 429 -11.77 -33.76 -15.63
C VAL A 429 -12.03 -35.26 -15.56
N SER A 430 -13.21 -35.71 -15.99
CA SER A 430 -13.54 -37.12 -16.12
C SER A 430 -13.62 -37.52 -17.59
N GLN A 431 -12.92 -38.58 -17.98
CA GLN A 431 -13.12 -39.19 -19.29
C GLN A 431 -14.50 -39.85 -19.33
N HIS A 432 -15.27 -39.63 -20.41
CA HIS A 432 -16.59 -40.21 -20.64
C HIS A 432 -17.64 -39.99 -19.52
N ASN A 433 -17.55 -38.88 -18.78
CA ASN A 433 -18.42 -38.58 -17.62
C ASN A 433 -18.39 -39.66 -16.51
N MET A 434 -17.33 -40.48 -16.45
CA MET A 434 -17.16 -41.48 -15.40
C MET A 434 -16.29 -40.91 -14.28
N THR A 435 -16.89 -40.70 -13.10
CA THR A 435 -16.21 -40.16 -11.91
C THR A 435 -15.13 -41.08 -11.34
N ALA A 436 -15.16 -42.38 -11.68
CA ALA A 436 -14.19 -43.37 -11.23
C ALA A 436 -12.75 -43.10 -11.73
N ASN A 437 -12.60 -42.41 -12.88
CA ASN A 437 -11.31 -42.04 -13.47
C ASN A 437 -11.16 -40.50 -13.59
N ALA A 438 -11.74 -39.75 -12.64
CA ALA A 438 -11.62 -38.30 -12.66
C ALA A 438 -10.23 -37.84 -12.18
N THR A 439 -9.56 -37.02 -12.99
CA THR A 439 -8.34 -36.31 -12.60
C THR A 439 -8.72 -34.97 -11.98
N ILE A 440 -8.13 -34.66 -10.81
CA ILE A 440 -8.34 -33.39 -10.12
C ILE A 440 -7.08 -32.52 -10.30
N TYR A 441 -7.29 -31.28 -10.72
CA TYR A 441 -6.29 -30.24 -10.83
C TYR A 441 -6.52 -29.22 -9.73
N VAL A 442 -5.46 -28.84 -9.03
CA VAL A 442 -5.50 -27.86 -7.93
C VAL A 442 -4.40 -26.83 -8.15
N SER A 443 -4.74 -25.56 -8.01
CA SER A 443 -3.77 -24.45 -8.09
C SER A 443 -4.09 -23.40 -7.04
N TRP A 444 -3.07 -22.75 -6.48
CA TRP A 444 -3.27 -21.66 -5.54
C TRP A 444 -2.42 -20.46 -5.94
N ASN A 445 -3.01 -19.56 -6.73
CA ASN A 445 -2.31 -18.40 -7.27
C ASN A 445 -1.77 -17.53 -6.12
N GLY A 446 -0.45 -17.51 -5.93
CA GLY A 446 0.26 -16.68 -4.96
C GLY A 446 0.56 -17.28 -3.60
N ASN A 447 0.08 -18.47 -3.26
CA ASN A 447 0.44 -19.05 -1.96
C ASN A 447 1.81 -19.76 -2.04
N THR A 448 2.79 -19.24 -1.31
CA THR A 448 4.16 -19.80 -1.28
C THR A 448 4.40 -20.77 -0.13
N ASP A 449 3.48 -20.86 0.84
CA ASP A 449 3.62 -21.68 2.04
C ASP A 449 3.11 -23.13 1.83
N ILE A 450 2.82 -23.51 0.59
CA ILE A 450 2.34 -24.86 0.24
C ILE A 450 3.51 -25.82 0.15
N ASP A 451 3.54 -26.81 1.03
CA ASP A 451 4.48 -27.93 0.97
C ASP A 451 3.91 -29.11 0.17
N ARG A 452 2.65 -29.50 0.44
CA ARG A 452 1.98 -30.60 -0.24
C ARG A 452 0.46 -30.46 -0.25
N TRP A 453 -0.18 -31.09 -1.23
CA TRP A 453 -1.63 -31.22 -1.33
C TRP A 453 -2.11 -32.57 -0.81
N GLU A 454 -3.09 -32.57 0.10
CA GLU A 454 -3.75 -33.79 0.58
C GLU A 454 -5.23 -33.77 0.16
N VAL A 455 -5.63 -34.72 -0.69
CA VAL A 455 -7.02 -34.85 -1.15
C VAL A 455 -7.72 -35.92 -0.31
N ALA A 456 -8.60 -35.50 0.59
CA ALA A 456 -9.43 -36.41 1.37
C ALA A 456 -10.72 -36.76 0.62
N THR A 457 -10.98 -38.05 0.39
CA THR A 457 -12.26 -38.51 -0.16
C THR A 457 -13.14 -39.03 0.99
N ARG A 458 -14.41 -38.62 1.02
CA ARG A 458 -15.41 -39.19 1.92
C ARG A 458 -16.26 -40.16 1.12
N GLN A 459 -16.18 -41.46 1.43
CA GLN A 459 -17.15 -42.42 0.93
C GLN A 459 -18.52 -42.11 1.54
N THR A 460 -19.35 -41.35 0.83
CA THR A 460 -20.78 -41.35 1.09
C THR A 460 -21.33 -42.64 0.48
N LYS A 461 -21.48 -43.69 1.29
CA LYS A 461 -22.48 -44.71 0.97
C LYS A 461 -23.77 -43.94 0.71
N ALA A 462 -24.37 -44.17 -0.47
CA ALA A 462 -25.71 -43.70 -0.78
C ALA A 462 -26.58 -43.90 0.46
N LEU A 463 -27.22 -42.84 0.95
CA LEU A 463 -28.25 -42.94 1.96
C LEU A 463 -29.57 -43.20 1.24
N PRO A 464 -30.04 -44.45 1.10
CA PRO A 464 -31.47 -44.66 1.14
C PRO A 464 -31.93 -44.30 2.55
N VAL A 465 -32.91 -43.41 2.62
CA VAL A 465 -33.60 -43.01 3.84
C VAL A 465 -33.93 -44.24 4.68
N ALA A 466 -33.37 -44.31 5.88
CA ALA A 466 -33.71 -45.31 6.88
C ALA A 466 -34.32 -44.58 8.09
N TYR A 467 -35.65 -44.58 8.15
CA TYR A 467 -36.34 -44.49 9.43
C TYR A 467 -36.00 -45.75 10.24
N TYR A 468 -35.41 -45.57 11.41
CA TYR A 468 -35.48 -46.55 12.49
C TYR A 468 -35.62 -45.83 13.84
N SER A 469 -36.88 -45.58 14.22
CA SER A 469 -37.32 -45.99 15.55
C SER A 469 -37.43 -47.51 15.50
N SER A 470 -36.96 -48.28 16.47
CA SER A 470 -37.65 -48.54 17.73
C SER A 470 -37.13 -49.91 18.22
N GLN A 471 -37.15 -50.24 19.51
CA GLN A 471 -38.25 -50.96 20.19
C GLN A 471 -37.71 -51.56 21.50
N PRO A 472 -38.50 -52.18 22.41
CA PRO A 472 -39.94 -52.54 22.31
C PRO A 472 -40.72 -52.17 23.59
N SER A 473 -42.02 -52.32 23.76
CA SER A 473 -43.20 -52.51 22.90
C SER A 473 -44.40 -52.39 23.85
N GLN A 474 -45.61 -52.35 23.28
CA GLN A 474 -46.92 -52.52 23.95
C GLN A 474 -47.65 -51.26 24.38
N THR A 475 -48.30 -50.70 23.36
CA THR A 475 -49.71 -50.29 23.35
C THR A 475 -50.61 -50.95 24.42
N GLY A 476 -51.05 -50.14 25.37
CA GLY A 476 -52.45 -49.75 25.61
C GLY A 476 -53.54 -50.81 25.87
N LYS A 477 -54.20 -50.71 27.03
CA LYS A 477 -55.64 -50.37 27.15
C LYS A 477 -56.15 -50.44 28.60
N LYS A 478 -57.08 -49.51 28.89
CA LYS A 478 -58.24 -49.58 29.80
C LYS A 478 -58.05 -49.54 31.33
N GLN A 479 -58.63 -48.45 31.87
CA GLN A 479 -59.63 -48.38 32.94
C GLN A 479 -59.36 -49.01 34.33
N SER A 480 -59.56 -48.14 35.31
CA SER A 480 -60.30 -48.33 36.58
C SER A 480 -59.48 -48.45 37.87
N GLY A 481 -59.97 -47.74 38.90
CA GLY A 481 -59.56 -47.81 40.31
C GLY A 481 -58.68 -46.62 40.75
N SER A 482 -59.22 -45.47 41.22
CA SER A 482 -59.78 -45.24 42.58
C SER A 482 -58.70 -45.50 43.65
N LYS A 483 -58.16 -44.56 44.44
CA LYS A 483 -58.65 -43.32 45.09
C LYS A 483 -57.44 -42.35 45.26
N LYS A 484 -57.50 -41.01 45.06
CA LYS A 484 -58.06 -39.93 45.93
C LYS A 484 -57.77 -40.15 47.44
N ALA A 485 -57.28 -39.19 48.22
CA ALA A 485 -57.38 -37.74 48.19
C ALA A 485 -55.99 -37.11 48.49
N GLU A 486 -55.67 -35.86 48.19
CA GLU A 486 -56.49 -34.67 48.35
C GLU A 486 -55.83 -33.53 47.56
N GLU A 487 -56.60 -32.91 46.68
CA GLU A 487 -56.31 -31.60 46.10
C GLU A 487 -57.14 -30.59 46.94
N PRO A 488 -56.77 -29.31 47.01
CA PRO A 488 -57.39 -28.48 45.99
C PRO A 488 -56.53 -27.34 45.44
N ALA A 489 -56.69 -27.18 44.14
CA ALA A 489 -57.06 -25.95 43.45
C ALA A 489 -56.08 -24.77 43.48
N SER A 490 -55.36 -24.64 42.36
CA SER A 490 -54.98 -23.36 41.77
C SER A 490 -56.23 -22.52 41.50
N LYS A 491 -56.42 -21.46 42.29
CA LYS A 491 -57.29 -20.34 41.91
C LYS A 491 -56.53 -19.42 40.98
N ASP A 492 -57.15 -19.13 39.84
CA ASP A 492 -56.89 -17.92 39.05
C ASP A 492 -56.82 -16.69 39.96
N VAL A 493 -55.63 -16.12 40.11
CA VAL A 493 -55.46 -14.77 40.63
C VAL A 493 -55.14 -13.88 39.44
N LYS A 494 -56.20 -13.18 39.00
CA LYS A 494 -56.09 -11.93 38.26
C LYS A 494 -54.93 -11.11 38.83
N GLN A 495 -53.97 -10.74 37.99
CA GLN A 495 -53.05 -9.65 38.29
C GLN A 495 -53.89 -8.39 38.54
N THR A 496 -54.15 -8.09 39.80
CA THR A 496 -54.47 -6.74 40.24
C THR A 496 -53.25 -5.86 40.00
N PRO A 497 -53.40 -4.64 39.48
CA PRO A 497 -52.27 -3.76 39.27
C PRO A 497 -51.68 -3.41 40.63
N VAL A 498 -50.47 -3.90 40.92
CA VAL A 498 -49.69 -3.37 42.04
C VAL A 498 -49.32 -1.96 41.64
N LYS A 499 -49.90 -0.97 42.32
CA LYS A 499 -49.53 0.44 42.22
C LYS A 499 -48.02 0.54 42.32
N GLU A 500 -47.38 1.09 41.29
CA GLU A 500 -45.99 1.49 41.39
C GLU A 500 -45.85 2.44 42.58
N PRO A 501 -44.94 2.17 43.53
CA PRO A 501 -44.65 3.11 44.59
C PRO A 501 -44.10 4.40 43.97
N GLY A 502 -44.57 5.55 44.47
CA GLY A 502 -44.19 6.85 43.92
C GLY A 502 -42.66 7.07 43.93
N PRO A 503 -42.15 8.04 43.15
CA PRO A 503 -40.71 8.26 42.95
C PRO A 503 -39.91 8.44 44.26
N LEU A 504 -40.55 8.96 45.30
CA LEU A 504 -39.97 9.10 46.63
C LEU A 504 -39.76 7.75 47.32
N ALA A 505 -40.73 6.83 47.22
CA ALA A 505 -40.65 5.50 47.83
C ALA A 505 -39.62 4.62 47.11
N ARG A 506 -39.46 4.77 45.79
CA ARG A 506 -38.41 4.09 45.02
C ARG A 506 -37.01 4.58 45.38
N ARG A 507 -36.85 5.90 45.59
CA ARG A 507 -35.59 6.48 46.10
C ARG A 507 -35.30 6.07 47.54
N LEU A 508 -36.33 5.87 48.36
CA LEU A 508 -36.16 5.41 49.73
C LEU A 508 -35.78 3.92 49.76
N GLU A 509 -36.34 3.09 48.87
CA GLU A 509 -35.95 1.69 48.67
C GLU A 509 -34.49 1.58 48.21
N GLU A 510 -34.09 2.34 47.19
CA GLU A 510 -32.70 2.41 46.70
C GLU A 510 -31.73 2.90 47.80
N ALA A 511 -32.08 3.95 48.54
CA ALA A 511 -31.25 4.46 49.64
C ALA A 511 -31.13 3.46 50.79
N THR A 512 -32.17 2.67 51.08
CA THR A 512 -32.11 1.60 52.10
C THR A 512 -31.32 0.39 51.61
N GLU A 513 -31.38 0.05 50.32
CA GLU A 513 -30.58 -1.01 49.71
C GLU A 513 -29.09 -0.64 49.76
N GLU A 514 -28.75 0.61 49.42
CA GLU A 514 -27.38 1.12 49.49
C GLU A 514 -26.85 1.16 50.94
N ALA A 515 -27.68 1.59 51.91
CA ALA A 515 -27.33 1.59 53.33
C ALA A 515 -27.14 0.18 53.92
N LEU A 516 -27.84 -0.84 53.38
CA LEU A 516 -27.73 -2.24 53.79
C LEU A 516 -26.44 -2.91 53.31
N PHE A 517 -26.01 -2.59 52.08
CA PHE A 517 -24.78 -3.15 51.51
C PHE A 517 -23.51 -2.44 52.01
N THR A 518 -23.62 -1.18 52.43
CA THR A 518 -22.48 -0.38 52.92
C THR A 518 -22.39 -0.30 54.45
N GLY A 519 -23.50 -0.42 55.17
CA GLY A 519 -23.58 -0.28 56.63
C GLY A 519 -23.58 -1.61 57.38
N GLY A 520 -22.41 -2.09 57.83
CA GLY A 520 -22.33 -3.22 58.77
C GLY A 520 -23.15 -2.98 60.06
N ARG A 521 -23.59 -4.06 60.74
CA ARG A 521 -24.40 -4.21 62.00
C ARG A 521 -25.37 -3.09 62.44
N ALA A 522 -24.98 -1.82 62.43
CA ALA A 522 -25.81 -0.64 62.64
C ALA A 522 -26.94 -0.50 61.59
N GLY A 523 -26.70 -0.85 60.32
CA GLY A 523 -27.73 -0.81 59.27
C GLY A 523 -28.88 -1.81 59.50
N ARG A 524 -28.59 -2.97 60.10
CA ARG A 524 -29.60 -3.98 60.45
C ARG A 524 -30.52 -3.53 61.60
N ARG A 525 -29.98 -2.85 62.61
CA ARG A 525 -30.78 -2.30 63.72
C ARG A 525 -31.70 -1.17 63.28
N ALA A 526 -31.24 -0.32 62.36
CA ALA A 526 -32.06 0.78 61.82
C ALA A 526 -33.31 0.29 61.05
N ILE A 527 -33.30 -0.95 60.55
CA ILE A 527 -34.42 -1.56 59.83
C ILE A 527 -35.36 -2.31 60.77
N GLU A 528 -34.87 -2.82 61.90
CA GLU A 528 -35.73 -3.38 62.96
C GLU A 528 -36.51 -2.28 63.69
N ASP A 529 -35.93 -1.08 63.85
CA ASP A 529 -36.56 0.07 64.49
C ASP A 529 -37.48 0.89 63.56
N ALA A 530 -37.33 0.77 62.24
CA ALA A 530 -38.19 1.42 61.26
C ALA A 530 -39.35 0.49 60.89
N GLY A 531 -40.58 0.85 61.28
CA GLY A 531 -41.79 0.05 61.10
C GLY A 531 -42.22 -0.17 59.63
N PHE A 532 -41.45 -0.93 58.86
CA PHE A 532 -41.77 -1.39 57.51
C PHE A 532 -42.84 -2.51 57.55
N SER A 533 -43.62 -2.64 56.46
CA SER A 533 -44.58 -3.74 56.32
C SER A 533 -43.86 -5.09 56.24
N GLU A 534 -44.41 -6.12 56.91
CA GLU A 534 -43.78 -7.45 56.99
C GLU A 534 -43.52 -8.10 55.61
N GLU A 535 -44.35 -7.81 54.59
CA GLU A 535 -44.12 -8.29 53.21
C GLU A 535 -42.83 -7.76 52.57
N LEU A 536 -42.45 -6.50 52.85
CA LEU A 536 -41.24 -5.91 52.27
C LEU A 536 -39.99 -6.49 52.94
N LYS A 537 -40.08 -6.79 54.24
CA LYS A 537 -39.02 -7.39 55.05
C LYS A 537 -38.68 -8.81 54.58
N GLU A 538 -39.67 -9.65 54.29
CA GLU A 538 -39.44 -10.99 53.75
C GLU A 538 -38.78 -10.96 52.35
N LYS A 539 -39.17 -9.99 51.51
CA LYS A 539 -38.60 -9.81 50.17
C LYS A 539 -37.13 -9.34 50.22
N LEU A 540 -36.78 -8.48 51.17
CA LEU A 540 -35.39 -8.05 51.37
C LEU A 540 -34.54 -9.17 51.95
N LEU A 541 -35.06 -9.95 52.90
CA LEU A 541 -34.35 -11.09 53.48
C LEU A 541 -34.09 -12.20 52.44
N SER A 542 -35.05 -12.49 51.55
CA SER A 542 -34.84 -13.47 50.48
C SER A 542 -33.78 -13.01 49.46
N LYS A 543 -33.79 -11.73 49.07
CA LYS A 543 -32.73 -11.16 48.22
C LYS A 543 -31.35 -11.20 48.88
N ILE A 544 -31.26 -10.98 50.19
CA ILE A 544 -30.01 -11.11 50.94
C ILE A 544 -29.53 -12.57 50.96
N ALA A 545 -30.44 -13.53 51.13
CA ALA A 545 -30.11 -14.94 51.07
C ALA A 545 -29.57 -15.34 49.68
N ASP A 546 -30.20 -14.87 48.60
CA ASP A 546 -29.76 -15.12 47.22
C ASP A 546 -28.40 -14.48 46.91
N ALA A 547 -28.18 -13.25 47.37
CA ALA A 547 -26.90 -12.55 47.20
C ALA A 547 -25.78 -13.27 47.95
N ASN A 548 -26.02 -13.64 49.22
CA ASN A 548 -25.07 -14.40 50.02
C ASN A 548 -24.77 -15.78 49.41
N PHE A 549 -25.79 -16.46 48.87
CA PHE A 549 -25.62 -17.73 48.17
C PHE A 549 -24.72 -17.56 46.94
N ARG A 550 -24.97 -16.55 46.10
CA ARG A 550 -24.11 -16.26 44.94
C ARG A 550 -22.67 -15.92 45.31
N THR A 551 -22.45 -15.20 46.42
CA THR A 551 -21.10 -14.88 46.89
C THR A 551 -20.38 -16.13 47.40
N GLN A 552 -21.07 -17.02 48.13
CA GLN A 552 -20.50 -18.25 48.66
C GLN A 552 -20.17 -19.29 47.57
N TYR A 553 -20.99 -19.37 46.52
CA TYR A 553 -20.83 -20.36 45.45
C TYR A 553 -20.35 -19.76 44.11
N SER A 554 -19.66 -18.62 44.16
CA SER A 554 -19.23 -17.87 42.97
C SER A 554 -18.35 -18.68 42.00
N GLY A 555 -17.42 -19.51 42.52
CA GLY A 555 -16.57 -20.37 41.69
C GLY A 555 -17.32 -21.51 41.01
N ALA A 556 -18.31 -22.11 41.69
CA ALA A 556 -19.13 -23.18 41.13
C ALA A 556 -20.11 -22.65 40.06
N LEU A 557 -20.65 -21.45 40.26
CA LEU A 557 -21.47 -20.75 39.26
C LEU A 557 -20.64 -20.40 38.02
N ALA A 558 -19.41 -19.93 38.19
CA ALA A 558 -18.49 -19.65 37.08
C ALA A 558 -18.14 -20.91 36.29
N GLU A 559 -18.03 -22.08 36.94
CA GLU A 559 -17.76 -23.35 36.25
C GLU A 559 -18.94 -23.82 35.40
N VAL A 560 -20.17 -23.68 35.92
CA VAL A 560 -21.40 -24.07 35.20
C VAL A 560 -21.64 -23.20 33.97
N ASP A 561 -21.25 -21.92 34.03
CA ASP A 561 -21.41 -20.97 32.92
C ASP A 561 -20.32 -21.10 31.84
N LEU A 562 -19.31 -21.96 32.01
CA LEU A 562 -18.24 -22.15 31.03
C LEU A 562 -18.61 -23.15 29.91
N PRO A 563 -18.31 -22.83 28.63
CA PRO A 563 -18.55 -23.73 27.52
C PRO A 563 -17.60 -24.95 27.56
N LYS A 564 -18.09 -26.12 27.11
CA LYS A 564 -17.33 -27.40 27.13
C LYS A 564 -16.00 -27.37 26.37
N ALA A 565 -15.79 -26.40 25.46
CA ALA A 565 -14.55 -26.21 24.70
C ALA A 565 -13.45 -25.45 25.48
N ALA A 566 -13.72 -24.93 26.68
CA ALA A 566 -12.72 -24.23 27.48
C ALA A 566 -11.61 -25.18 27.96
N GLY A 567 -10.35 -24.80 27.69
CA GLY A 567 -9.16 -25.55 28.06
C GLY A 567 -8.94 -25.66 29.56
N GLU A 568 -8.14 -26.65 29.97
CA GLU A 568 -7.97 -27.06 31.37
C GLU A 568 -7.44 -25.92 32.26
N GLY A 569 -6.46 -25.14 31.79
CA GLY A 569 -5.93 -23.98 32.53
C GLY A 569 -6.97 -22.87 32.75
N THR A 570 -7.86 -22.65 31.79
CA THR A 570 -8.94 -21.64 31.92
C THR A 570 -9.98 -22.07 32.95
N ARG A 571 -10.28 -23.38 33.02
CA ARG A 571 -11.16 -23.93 34.07
C ARG A 571 -10.53 -23.80 35.45
N GLN A 572 -9.25 -24.15 35.56
CA GLN A 572 -8.52 -24.03 36.83
C GLN A 572 -8.44 -22.59 37.34
N MET A 573 -8.28 -21.60 36.45
CA MET A 573 -8.32 -20.19 36.83
C MET A 573 -9.72 -19.72 37.23
N ALA A 574 -10.78 -20.20 36.57
CA ALA A 574 -12.16 -19.84 36.91
C ALA A 574 -12.63 -20.47 38.23
N THR A 575 -12.14 -21.67 38.56
CA THR A 575 -12.40 -22.33 39.85
C THR A 575 -11.39 -21.96 40.93
N GLY A 576 -10.37 -21.17 40.60
CA GLY A 576 -9.30 -20.77 41.51
C GLY A 576 -9.85 -19.93 42.66
N GLN A 577 -9.35 -20.17 43.88
CA GLN A 577 -9.75 -19.33 45.01
C GLN A 577 -9.22 -17.89 44.83
N PRO A 578 -10.01 -16.86 45.18
CA PRO A 578 -9.53 -15.49 45.17
C PRO A 578 -8.30 -15.34 46.06
N TRP A 579 -7.29 -14.61 45.56
CA TRP A 579 -6.03 -14.42 46.28
C TRP A 579 -6.24 -13.72 47.63
N THR A 580 -5.90 -14.40 48.72
CA THR A 580 -6.10 -13.94 50.10
C THR A 580 -4.92 -13.13 50.66
N GLY A 581 -3.90 -12.85 49.84
CA GLY A 581 -2.69 -12.14 50.25
C GLY A 581 -1.57 -13.03 50.77
N GLN A 582 -1.82 -14.33 50.98
CA GLN A 582 -0.81 -15.32 51.35
C GLN A 582 -0.85 -16.49 50.38
N GLU A 583 0.33 -16.91 49.89
CA GLU A 583 0.47 -18.05 48.99
C GLU A 583 0.36 -19.36 49.80
N PRO A 584 -0.50 -20.32 49.39
CA PRO A 584 -0.47 -21.65 49.98
C PRO A 584 0.86 -22.33 49.70
N MET A 585 1.37 -23.10 50.66
CA MET A 585 2.71 -23.69 50.60
C MET A 585 2.93 -24.57 49.35
N GLY A 586 1.87 -25.23 48.86
CA GLY A 586 1.92 -26.04 47.64
C GLY A 586 2.23 -25.22 46.37
N ASP A 587 1.58 -24.07 46.20
CA ASP A 587 1.84 -23.16 45.07
C ASP A 587 3.21 -22.51 45.19
N GLY A 588 3.64 -22.18 46.42
CA GLY A 588 5.00 -21.69 46.68
C GLY A 588 6.09 -22.72 46.34
N VAL A 589 5.84 -24.02 46.55
CA VAL A 589 6.74 -25.11 46.14
C VAL A 589 6.72 -25.31 44.63
N LEU A 590 5.56 -25.22 43.98
CA LEU A 590 5.43 -25.30 42.53
C LEU A 590 6.22 -24.16 41.86
N ARG A 591 6.10 -22.95 42.40
CA ARG A 591 6.88 -21.78 41.96
C ARG A 591 8.38 -21.97 42.17
N MET A 592 8.81 -22.53 43.30
CA MET A 592 10.22 -22.87 43.52
C MET A 592 10.74 -23.95 42.55
N LEU A 593 9.91 -24.92 42.18
CA LEU A 593 10.28 -25.96 41.21
C LEU A 593 10.37 -25.42 39.78
N ASP A 594 9.49 -24.48 39.41
CA ASP A 594 9.51 -23.79 38.13
C ASP A 594 10.70 -22.82 38.04
N ASP A 595 10.97 -22.08 39.13
CA ASP A 595 12.14 -21.20 39.26
C ASP A 595 13.47 -21.99 39.26
N ALA A 596 13.50 -23.22 39.78
CA ALA A 596 14.67 -24.10 39.77
C ALA A 596 15.02 -24.62 38.37
N LYS A 597 14.05 -24.71 37.46
CA LYS A 597 14.25 -24.98 36.02
C LYS A 597 14.06 -23.71 35.22
N LYS A 598 14.75 -22.62 35.59
CA LYS A 598 14.75 -21.40 34.79
C LYS A 598 15.22 -21.72 33.35
N PRO A 599 14.34 -21.70 32.33
CA PRO A 599 14.82 -21.91 30.97
C PRO A 599 15.80 -20.77 30.67
N LEU A 600 16.94 -21.11 30.08
CA LEU A 600 17.92 -20.12 29.63
C LEU A 600 17.16 -19.03 28.85
N GLY A 601 17.42 -17.78 29.22
CA GLY A 601 16.81 -16.63 28.56
C GLY A 601 16.99 -16.75 27.05
N PRO A 602 16.01 -16.32 26.24
CA PRO A 602 16.00 -16.53 24.78
C PRO A 602 17.30 -16.13 24.06
N GLY A 603 18.08 -15.20 24.62
CA GLY A 603 19.37 -14.75 24.06
C GLY A 603 20.59 -15.67 24.27
N LEU A 604 20.45 -16.80 24.96
CA LEU A 604 21.55 -17.78 25.15
C LEU A 604 21.32 -19.12 24.41
N ARG A 605 20.26 -19.22 23.60
CA ARG A 605 19.99 -20.36 22.72
C ARG A 605 20.25 -19.97 21.26
N SER A 606 21.51 -20.13 20.85
CA SER A 606 22.02 -19.89 19.48
C SER A 606 21.98 -18.42 19.00
N LYS A 607 22.73 -18.16 17.91
CA LYS A 607 23.29 -16.87 17.46
C LYS A 607 22.39 -15.64 17.67
N PHE A 608 22.99 -14.65 18.32
CA PHE A 608 22.45 -13.35 18.73
C PHE A 608 21.76 -12.57 17.60
N GLN A 609 20.44 -12.36 17.72
CA GLN A 609 19.70 -11.23 17.14
C GLN A 609 19.01 -10.49 18.29
N PRO A 610 19.20 -9.17 18.47
CA PRO A 610 18.48 -8.43 19.49
C PRO A 610 16.98 -8.33 19.12
N PRO A 611 16.05 -8.42 20.09
CA PRO A 611 14.63 -8.27 19.81
C PRO A 611 14.33 -6.81 19.39
N PRO A 612 13.32 -6.58 18.55
CA PRO A 612 12.93 -5.23 18.17
C PRO A 612 12.51 -4.46 19.42
N VAL A 613 13.22 -3.36 19.67
CA VAL A 613 12.83 -2.38 20.67
C VAL A 613 11.47 -1.82 20.24
N ASP A 614 10.44 -2.03 21.06
CA ASP A 614 9.17 -1.32 20.87
C ASP A 614 9.43 0.16 21.18
N MET A 615 9.72 0.94 20.12
CA MET A 615 10.03 2.36 20.16
C MET A 615 8.77 3.22 20.39
N ARG A 616 7.61 2.62 20.65
CA ARG A 616 6.40 3.36 21.02
C ARG A 616 6.56 3.94 22.42
N LEU A 617 6.42 5.27 22.52
CA LEU A 617 6.38 6.01 23.78
C LEU A 617 5.19 5.56 24.64
N GLN A 618 5.40 4.56 25.50
CA GLN A 618 4.45 4.19 26.53
C GLN A 618 4.45 5.26 27.62
N ARG A 619 3.28 5.87 27.85
CA ARG A 619 3.12 6.92 28.86
C ARG A 619 3.16 6.26 30.23
N GLY A 620 4.26 6.47 30.97
CA GLY A 620 4.38 5.99 32.35
C GLY A 620 3.25 6.52 33.25
N PRO A 621 2.96 5.85 34.38
CA PRO A 621 1.86 6.23 35.26
C PRO A 621 2.00 7.68 35.72
N SER A 622 0.88 8.41 35.71
CA SER A 622 0.84 9.84 36.03
C SER A 622 1.24 10.08 37.49
N LYS A 623 2.46 10.57 37.72
CA LYS A 623 2.92 10.99 39.05
C LYS A 623 2.21 12.25 39.50
N THR A 624 1.78 12.28 40.75
CA THR A 624 1.10 13.44 41.35
C THR A 624 2.05 14.63 41.47
N ALA A 625 1.49 15.85 41.53
CA ALA A 625 2.28 17.08 41.62
C ALA A 625 3.21 17.08 42.87
N GLY A 626 2.75 16.51 43.98
CA GLY A 626 3.54 16.34 45.20
C GLY A 626 4.76 15.44 45.02
N GLU A 627 4.60 14.27 44.38
CA GLU A 627 5.70 13.35 44.10
C GLU A 627 6.74 13.93 43.13
N LYS A 628 6.29 14.74 42.15
CA LYS A 628 7.19 15.42 41.22
C LYS A 628 8.05 16.47 41.92
N VAL A 629 7.48 17.23 42.85
CA VAL A 629 8.21 18.22 43.64
C VAL A 629 9.15 17.56 44.64
N ALA A 630 8.73 16.46 45.30
CA ALA A 630 9.58 15.69 46.21
C ALA A 630 10.78 15.08 45.48
N ALA A 631 10.56 14.39 44.35
CA ALA A 631 11.64 13.80 43.57
C ALA A 631 12.60 14.84 42.96
N ALA A 632 12.12 16.06 42.67
CA ALA A 632 12.96 17.16 42.23
C ALA A 632 13.82 17.71 43.38
N ARG A 633 13.24 17.81 44.59
CA ARG A 633 13.95 18.26 45.80
C ARG A 633 15.04 17.27 46.22
N ASP A 634 14.76 15.98 46.15
CA ASP A 634 15.72 14.93 46.49
C ASP A 634 16.89 14.90 45.50
N ARG A 635 16.63 15.03 44.19
CA ARG A 635 17.69 15.11 43.17
C ARG A 635 18.53 16.39 43.26
N ALA A 636 17.92 17.52 43.62
CA ALA A 636 18.64 18.78 43.85
C ALA A 636 19.54 18.69 45.09
N SER A 637 19.12 17.96 46.13
CA SER A 637 19.94 17.71 47.32
C SER A 637 21.15 16.79 47.05
N MET A 638 20.99 15.81 46.15
CA MET A 638 22.10 14.93 45.72
C MET A 638 23.20 15.68 44.96
N TYR A 639 22.83 16.69 44.15
CA TYR A 639 23.79 17.52 43.40
C TYR A 639 24.49 18.59 44.24
N THR A 640 23.86 19.08 45.31
CA THR A 640 24.49 20.08 46.20
C THR A 640 25.47 19.46 47.19
N GLY A 641 25.33 18.19 47.54
CA GLY A 641 26.21 17.49 48.48
C GLY A 641 27.49 16.89 47.89
N MET A 642 27.51 16.54 46.59
CA MET A 642 28.61 15.76 46.00
C MET A 642 29.82 16.59 45.53
N ASP A 643 29.67 17.88 45.23
CA ASP A 643 30.74 18.64 44.53
C ASP A 643 31.47 19.68 45.40
N VAL A 644 31.17 19.74 46.71
CA VAL A 644 31.77 20.73 47.63
C VAL A 644 33.04 20.19 48.33
N LYS A 645 33.28 18.88 48.29
CA LYS A 645 34.47 18.24 48.93
C LYS A 645 35.57 17.84 47.95
N SER A 646 35.37 17.96 46.64
CA SER A 646 36.34 17.54 45.63
C SER A 646 36.72 18.72 44.74
N LYS A 647 37.55 19.63 45.28
CA LYS A 647 38.60 20.41 44.57
C LYS A 647 39.11 21.52 45.48
N ASN A 648 40.28 21.31 46.07
CA ASN A 648 41.05 22.37 46.72
C ASN A 648 41.59 23.31 45.63
N GLY A 649 41.15 24.58 45.61
CA GLY A 649 41.81 25.60 44.78
C GLY A 649 41.05 26.88 44.41
N LEU A 650 39.74 26.99 44.64
CA LEU A 650 38.96 28.19 44.26
C LEU A 650 38.77 29.16 45.43
N THR A 651 38.95 30.46 45.20
CA THR A 651 38.75 31.54 46.17
C THR A 651 37.25 31.74 46.48
N GLU A 652 36.94 32.34 47.64
CA GLU A 652 35.55 32.40 48.14
C GLU A 652 34.62 33.21 47.20
N GLU A 653 35.15 34.26 46.56
CA GLU A 653 34.39 35.08 45.59
C GLU A 653 34.04 34.30 44.32
N GLU A 654 34.95 33.45 43.82
CA GLU A 654 34.69 32.60 42.65
C GLU A 654 33.71 31.45 42.98
N ARG A 655 33.72 30.98 44.23
CA ARG A 655 32.71 30.01 44.69
C ARG A 655 31.33 30.64 44.77
N GLU A 656 31.22 31.90 45.17
CA GLU A 656 29.93 32.60 45.24
C GLU A 656 29.37 32.94 43.86
N THR A 657 30.20 33.36 42.90
CA THR A 657 29.76 33.58 41.52
C THR A 657 29.29 32.28 40.88
N TYR A 658 30.02 31.18 41.08
CA TYR A 658 29.63 29.86 40.60
C TYR A 658 28.34 29.35 41.27
N ARG A 659 28.19 29.60 42.58
CA ARG A 659 26.95 29.27 43.32
C ARG A 659 25.77 30.12 42.86
N ARG A 660 26.01 31.37 42.45
CA ARG A 660 25.01 32.30 41.91
C ARG A 660 24.58 31.88 40.50
N GLU A 661 25.50 31.53 39.61
CA GLU A 661 25.18 31.02 38.27
C GLU A 661 24.41 29.69 38.33
N LEU A 662 24.79 28.79 39.24
CA LEU A 662 24.03 27.56 39.48
C LEU A 662 22.65 27.85 40.04
N LYS A 663 22.51 28.81 40.97
CA LYS A 663 21.21 29.18 41.55
C LYS A 663 20.30 29.87 40.52
N GLU A 664 20.85 30.67 39.60
CA GLU A 664 20.12 31.29 38.50
C GLU A 664 19.60 30.27 37.47
N ARG A 665 20.38 29.21 37.19
CA ARG A 665 19.95 28.10 36.31
C ARG A 665 18.78 27.27 36.85
N PHE A 666 18.50 27.35 38.15
CA PHE A 666 17.40 26.61 38.80
C PHE A 666 16.27 27.51 39.31
N GLN A 667 16.26 28.81 38.97
CA GLN A 667 15.08 29.66 39.18
C GLN A 667 13.96 29.30 38.17
N PRO A 668 12.68 29.45 38.54
CA PRO A 668 11.55 28.97 37.74
C PRO A 668 11.36 29.65 36.37
N GLY A 669 12.18 30.65 36.02
CA GLY A 669 12.11 31.37 34.75
C GLY A 669 12.99 30.81 33.63
N PHE A 670 13.98 29.95 33.92
CA PHE A 670 15.03 29.60 32.94
C PHE A 670 14.88 28.23 32.26
N ARG A 671 13.71 27.59 32.35
CA ARG A 671 13.38 26.40 31.54
C ARG A 671 12.00 26.53 30.87
N ALA A 672 11.84 27.51 30.00
CA ALA A 672 10.92 27.34 28.88
C ALA A 672 11.64 26.52 27.81
N MET A 673 11.37 25.21 27.77
CA MET A 673 11.86 24.33 26.70
C MET A 673 11.41 24.88 25.33
N PRO A 674 12.21 24.77 24.26
CA PRO A 674 11.94 25.35 22.93
C PRO A 674 10.73 24.75 22.20
N ASN A 675 9.92 23.92 22.86
CA ASN A 675 8.79 23.22 22.27
C ASN A 675 7.44 23.88 22.57
N THR A 676 7.41 25.14 23.03
CA THR A 676 6.16 25.89 23.25
C THR A 676 6.22 27.29 22.64
N LEU A 677 5.14 27.72 21.97
CA LEU A 677 5.04 28.98 21.23
C LEU A 677 5.38 30.22 22.10
N SER A 678 5.01 30.20 23.38
CA SER A 678 5.36 31.26 24.35
C SER A 678 6.84 31.31 24.72
N GLY A 679 7.55 30.16 24.70
CA GLY A 679 8.98 30.11 25.00
C GLY A 679 9.85 30.68 23.88
N LEU A 680 9.45 30.46 22.62
CA LEU A 680 10.09 31.07 21.44
C LEU A 680 9.82 32.58 21.36
N ALA A 681 8.59 33.02 21.69
CA ALA A 681 8.25 34.45 21.74
C ALA A 681 9.06 35.22 22.81
N GLY A 682 9.30 34.60 23.98
CA GLY A 682 10.15 35.18 25.03
C GLY A 682 11.61 35.34 24.61
N MET A 683 12.19 34.30 23.99
CA MET A 683 13.58 34.38 23.48
C MET A 683 13.73 35.35 22.30
N ALA A 684 12.72 35.47 21.44
CA ALA A 684 12.73 36.43 20.34
C ALA A 684 12.68 37.87 20.87
N ASN A 685 11.80 38.17 21.83
CA ASN A 685 11.73 39.49 22.45
C ASN A 685 13.01 39.86 23.20
N GLU A 686 13.60 38.92 23.94
CA GLU A 686 14.86 39.16 24.66
C GLU A 686 16.04 39.41 23.70
N ARG A 687 16.07 38.73 22.55
CA ARG A 687 17.08 38.98 21.50
C ARG A 687 16.87 40.32 20.81
N ILE A 688 15.63 40.73 20.59
CA ILE A 688 15.27 42.03 20.02
C ILE A 688 15.64 43.15 20.98
N GLU A 689 15.30 43.04 22.27
CA GLU A 689 15.66 44.03 23.29
C GLU A 689 17.18 44.12 23.50
N ASN A 690 17.90 42.99 23.49
CA ASN A 690 19.35 42.97 23.55
C ASN A 690 20.01 43.59 22.30
N ALA A 691 19.41 43.43 21.12
CA ALA A 691 19.90 44.06 19.88
C ALA A 691 19.55 45.56 19.81
N ILE A 692 18.43 45.99 20.41
CA ILE A 692 18.06 47.40 20.61
C ILE A 692 19.02 48.06 21.61
N ALA A 693 19.33 47.41 22.73
CA ALA A 693 20.27 47.90 23.75
C ALA A 693 21.71 48.02 23.19
N ARG A 694 22.10 47.15 22.26
CA ARG A 694 23.38 47.23 21.53
C ARG A 694 23.38 48.26 20.40
N GLY A 695 22.27 48.96 20.16
CA GLY A 695 22.18 50.01 19.15
C GLY A 695 22.16 49.53 17.69
N GLN A 696 21.96 48.23 17.43
CA GLN A 696 22.01 47.65 16.09
C GLN A 696 20.86 48.09 15.16
N PHE A 697 19.80 48.69 15.71
CA PHE A 697 18.65 49.20 14.95
C PHE A 697 18.71 50.69 14.60
N LYS A 698 19.76 51.42 15.01
CA LYS A 698 19.80 52.88 14.80
C LYS A 698 20.16 53.29 13.35
N ASN A 699 20.80 52.43 12.55
CA ASN A 699 21.20 52.73 11.16
C ASN A 699 21.12 51.48 10.26
N ILE A 700 19.90 51.00 9.97
CA ILE A 700 19.71 49.96 8.94
C ILE A 700 19.34 50.68 7.62
N PRO A 701 20.07 50.46 6.50
CA PRO A 701 19.67 51.02 5.21
C PRO A 701 18.33 50.39 4.81
N ARG A 702 17.30 51.21 4.57
CA ARG A 702 16.06 50.73 3.93
C ARG A 702 16.37 50.41 2.46
N GLY A 703 16.74 49.16 2.21
CA GLY A 703 16.83 48.59 0.88
C GLY A 703 15.44 48.37 0.29
N THR A 704 15.24 48.89 -0.92
CA THR A 704 14.17 48.57 -1.87
C THR A 704 14.20 47.09 -2.22
N GLY A 705 13.04 46.40 -2.14
CA GLY A 705 12.88 45.03 -2.65
C GLY A 705 11.95 44.08 -1.89
N VAL A 706 11.04 44.57 -1.03
CA VAL A 706 9.95 43.73 -0.49
C VAL A 706 8.65 44.26 -1.06
N GLU A 707 8.04 43.50 -1.98
CA GLU A 707 6.69 43.80 -2.46
C GLU A 707 5.70 43.72 -1.30
N ARG A 708 5.06 44.87 -1.02
CA ARG A 708 3.95 44.96 -0.07
C ARG A 708 2.68 44.60 -0.82
N ASP A 709 2.06 43.51 -0.39
CA ASP A 709 0.74 43.08 -0.85
C ASP A 709 -0.30 44.18 -0.57
N ALA A 710 -0.83 44.81 -1.63
CA ALA A 710 -1.68 46.01 -1.56
C ALA A 710 -3.02 45.77 -0.85
N ARG A 711 -3.39 44.51 -0.60
CA ARG A 711 -4.64 44.11 0.06
C ARG A 711 -4.59 44.14 1.58
N ALA A 712 -3.40 44.25 2.18
CA ALA A 712 -3.22 44.32 3.62
C ALA A 712 -3.80 45.61 4.25
N ASP A 713 -3.91 46.69 3.46
CA ASP A 713 -4.40 47.99 3.92
C ASP A 713 -5.90 48.19 3.66
N ASN A 714 -6.64 47.16 3.19
CA ASN A 714 -8.07 47.29 2.92
C ASN A 714 -8.90 47.25 4.23
N PRO A 715 -9.60 48.35 4.61
CA PRO A 715 -10.36 48.42 5.86
C PRO A 715 -11.59 47.49 5.92
N PHE A 716 -11.98 46.89 4.78
CA PHE A 716 -13.17 46.04 4.66
C PHE A 716 -12.87 44.54 4.75
N ILE A 717 -11.61 44.14 4.89
CA ILE A 717 -11.21 42.76 5.12
C ILE A 717 -10.83 42.64 6.59
N ASP A 718 -11.45 41.71 7.32
CA ASP A 718 -11.08 41.46 8.71
C ASP A 718 -9.61 41.02 8.76
N THR A 719 -8.81 41.75 9.54
CA THR A 719 -7.39 41.47 9.76
C THR A 719 -7.15 40.01 10.15
N THR A 720 -8.08 39.38 10.87
CA THR A 720 -7.98 37.96 11.26
C THR A 720 -8.14 37.03 10.07
N GLU A 721 -9.10 37.31 9.18
CA GLU A 721 -9.39 36.50 8.00
C GLU A 721 -8.30 36.64 6.93
N TYR A 722 -7.78 37.86 6.75
CA TYR A 722 -6.63 38.12 5.87
C TYR A 722 -5.37 37.39 6.36
N ILE A 723 -5.05 37.49 7.66
CA ILE A 723 -3.89 36.84 8.25
C ILE A 723 -4.03 35.31 8.24
N MET A 724 -5.24 34.78 8.46
CA MET A 724 -5.51 33.34 8.39
C MET A 724 -5.38 32.81 6.95
N ASN A 725 -5.96 33.48 5.96
CA ASN A 725 -5.82 33.09 4.55
C ASN A 725 -4.37 33.19 4.06
N LYS A 726 -3.62 34.20 4.54
CA LYS A 726 -2.19 34.35 4.26
C LYS A 726 -1.35 33.27 4.92
N MET A 727 -1.67 32.87 6.15
CA MET A 727 -1.04 31.70 6.79
C MET A 727 -1.41 30.39 6.07
N ILE A 728 -2.65 30.22 5.61
CA ILE A 728 -3.08 29.04 4.84
C ILE A 728 -2.33 28.97 3.49
N GLN A 729 -2.15 30.10 2.80
CA GLN A 729 -1.38 30.18 1.55
C GLN A 729 0.13 29.97 1.75
N GLN A 730 0.68 30.36 2.91
CA GLN A 730 2.11 30.21 3.20
C GLN A 730 2.50 28.89 3.86
N GLN A 731 1.55 28.19 4.51
CA GLN A 731 1.83 26.97 5.27
C GLN A 731 1.25 25.69 4.64
N ASP A 732 0.57 25.76 3.49
CA ASP A 732 -0.07 24.61 2.81
C ASP A 732 -0.98 23.76 3.73
N LEU A 733 -1.52 24.36 4.81
CA LEU A 733 -2.37 23.66 5.78
C LEU A 733 -3.84 23.73 5.32
N VAL A 734 -4.40 22.58 4.96
CA VAL A 734 -5.81 22.45 4.60
C VAL A 734 -6.66 22.45 5.88
N PRO A 735 -7.58 23.42 6.08
CA PRO A 735 -8.46 23.42 7.24
C PRO A 735 -9.27 22.11 7.35
N PRO A 736 -9.50 21.57 8.56
CA PRO A 736 -10.16 20.27 8.74
C PRO A 736 -11.55 20.15 8.08
N TRP A 737 -12.29 21.25 7.92
CA TRP A 737 -13.58 21.25 7.25
C TRP A 737 -13.48 21.10 5.72
N ILE A 738 -12.38 21.53 5.09
CA ILE A 738 -12.10 21.33 3.66
C ILE A 738 -11.77 19.87 3.39
N GLU A 739 -11.01 19.22 4.27
CA GLU A 739 -10.76 17.77 4.19
C GLU A 739 -12.07 16.98 4.27
N LYS A 740 -12.94 17.34 5.23
CA LYS A 740 -14.30 16.77 5.34
C LYS A 740 -15.18 17.08 4.14
N GLN A 741 -14.99 18.24 3.50
CA GLN A 741 -15.68 18.58 2.24
C GLN A 741 -15.27 17.63 1.12
N GLN A 742 -13.96 17.39 0.98
CA GLN A 742 -13.41 16.49 -0.02
C GLN A 742 -13.85 15.04 0.24
N GLU A 743 -13.86 14.62 1.50
CA GLU A 743 -14.37 13.31 1.93
C GLU A 743 -15.85 13.13 1.56
N LEU A 744 -16.69 14.12 1.88
CA LEU A 744 -18.12 14.12 1.53
C LEU A 744 -18.33 14.08 0.01
N VAL A 745 -17.60 14.90 -0.76
CA VAL A 745 -17.70 14.92 -2.23
C VAL A 745 -17.24 13.58 -2.83
N LYS A 746 -16.16 13.00 -2.31
CA LYS A 746 -15.66 11.69 -2.73
C LYS A 746 -16.67 10.59 -2.43
N ALA A 747 -17.25 10.57 -1.22
CA ALA A 747 -18.26 9.59 -0.81
C ALA A 747 -19.52 9.69 -1.69
N VAL A 748 -20.03 10.90 -1.95
CA VAL A 748 -21.18 11.12 -2.85
C VAL A 748 -20.86 10.64 -4.27
N ARG A 749 -19.66 10.91 -4.77
CA ARG A 749 -19.24 10.47 -6.11
C ARG A 749 -19.18 8.94 -6.20
N ILE A 750 -18.60 8.28 -5.21
CA ILE A 750 -18.50 6.81 -5.14
C ILE A 750 -19.90 6.19 -5.08
N PHE A 751 -20.76 6.70 -4.19
CA PHE A 751 -22.14 6.22 -4.06
C PHE A 751 -22.91 6.34 -5.39
N ARG A 752 -22.86 7.51 -6.05
CA ARG A 752 -23.51 7.73 -7.35
C ARG A 752 -22.94 6.87 -8.48
N ALA A 753 -21.64 6.59 -8.45
CA ALA A 753 -20.99 5.75 -9.45
C ALA A 753 -21.38 4.29 -9.27
N ARG A 754 -21.38 3.81 -8.03
CA ARG A 754 -21.82 2.47 -7.67
C ARG A 754 -23.28 2.24 -8.03
N LEU A 755 -24.18 3.12 -7.59
CA LEU A 755 -25.60 3.03 -7.94
C LEU A 755 -25.83 2.95 -9.45
N ARG A 756 -25.11 3.76 -10.24
CA ARG A 756 -25.16 3.72 -11.71
C ARG A 756 -24.63 2.41 -12.28
N ASN A 757 -23.53 1.89 -11.75
CA ASN A 757 -22.92 0.66 -12.24
C ASN A 757 -23.75 -0.58 -11.90
N ASP A 758 -24.28 -0.65 -10.67
CA ASP A 758 -25.11 -1.75 -10.19
C ASP A 758 -26.43 -1.78 -10.97
N TRP A 759 -27.07 -0.62 -11.14
CA TRP A 759 -28.26 -0.49 -12.00
C TRP A 759 -27.97 -0.83 -13.46
N LYS A 760 -26.86 -0.34 -14.03
CA LYS A 760 -26.47 -0.65 -15.42
C LYS A 760 -26.27 -2.15 -15.63
N ARG A 761 -25.60 -2.83 -14.69
CA ARG A 761 -25.39 -4.28 -14.72
C ARG A 761 -26.71 -5.03 -14.62
N HIS A 762 -27.59 -4.64 -13.69
CA HIS A 762 -28.92 -5.24 -13.54
C HIS A 762 -29.77 -5.06 -14.80
N ALA A 763 -29.90 -3.83 -15.29
CA ALA A 763 -30.64 -3.52 -16.51
C ALA A 763 -30.10 -4.29 -17.73
N SER A 764 -28.77 -4.36 -17.90
CA SER A 764 -28.17 -5.13 -19.01
C SER A 764 -28.47 -6.64 -18.92
N ARG A 765 -28.45 -7.22 -17.70
CA ARG A 765 -28.74 -8.64 -17.49
C ARG A 765 -30.21 -8.95 -17.72
N MET A 766 -31.11 -8.06 -17.31
CA MET A 766 -32.55 -8.21 -17.51
C MET A 766 -32.98 -8.01 -18.97
N ILE A 767 -32.28 -7.15 -19.72
CA ILE A 767 -32.51 -7.00 -21.17
C ILE A 767 -31.96 -8.21 -21.92
N ALA A 768 -30.78 -8.73 -21.52
CA ALA A 768 -30.17 -9.92 -22.11
C ALA A 768 -30.94 -11.22 -21.77
N SER A 769 -31.50 -11.36 -20.57
CA SER A 769 -32.25 -12.55 -20.14
C SER A 769 -33.56 -12.75 -20.90
N LYS A 770 -34.11 -11.70 -21.52
CA LYS A 770 -35.26 -11.78 -22.44
C LYS A 770 -34.91 -12.38 -23.81
N GLY A 771 -33.64 -12.70 -24.08
CA GLY A 771 -33.18 -13.35 -25.32
C GLY A 771 -33.28 -12.48 -26.58
N GLY A 772 -32.75 -12.99 -27.69
CA GLY A 772 -32.73 -12.33 -29.01
C GLY A 772 -31.32 -11.95 -29.49
N SER A 773 -31.22 -11.48 -30.74
CA SER A 773 -29.96 -11.03 -31.35
C SER A 773 -29.40 -9.79 -30.64
N LEU A 774 -28.10 -9.51 -30.76
CA LEU A 774 -27.47 -8.33 -30.15
C LEU A 774 -28.14 -7.02 -30.61
N LEU A 775 -28.53 -6.94 -31.88
CA LEU A 775 -29.25 -5.79 -32.44
C LEU A 775 -30.64 -5.59 -31.81
N ASP A 776 -31.35 -6.67 -31.52
CA ASP A 776 -32.66 -6.58 -30.86
C ASP A 776 -32.54 -6.17 -29.39
N GLN A 777 -31.45 -6.58 -28.72
CA GLN A 777 -31.14 -6.15 -27.35
C GLN A 777 -30.83 -4.65 -27.32
N MET A 778 -30.07 -4.15 -28.29
CA MET A 778 -29.76 -2.71 -28.44
C MET A 778 -31.04 -1.90 -28.70
N ARG A 779 -31.91 -2.34 -29.62
CA ARG A 779 -33.19 -1.68 -29.90
C ARG A 779 -34.09 -1.59 -28.65
N ARG A 780 -34.13 -2.65 -27.83
CA ARG A 780 -34.89 -2.63 -26.56
C ARG A 780 -34.29 -1.68 -25.54
N ALA A 781 -32.97 -1.62 -25.43
CA ALA A 781 -32.29 -0.69 -24.53
C ALA A 781 -32.55 0.78 -24.94
N GLU A 782 -32.54 1.07 -26.24
CA GLU A 782 -32.89 2.38 -26.81
C GLU A 782 -34.35 2.75 -26.54
N ALA A 783 -35.29 1.81 -26.70
CA ALA A 783 -36.69 2.04 -26.38
C ALA A 783 -36.93 2.37 -24.90
N TYR A 784 -36.26 1.68 -23.97
CA TYR A 784 -36.33 2.00 -22.54
C TYR A 784 -35.65 3.33 -22.21
N ALA A 785 -34.56 3.69 -22.89
CA ALA A 785 -33.91 4.99 -22.69
C ALA A 785 -34.78 6.15 -23.18
N ALA A 786 -35.46 5.99 -24.31
CA ALA A 786 -36.43 6.96 -24.82
C ALA A 786 -37.63 7.12 -23.87
N ALA A 787 -38.11 6.02 -23.27
CA ALA A 787 -39.18 6.08 -22.26
C ALA A 787 -38.76 6.82 -20.98
N GLU A 788 -37.50 6.70 -20.52
CA GLU A 788 -36.97 7.45 -19.39
C GLU A 788 -36.84 8.95 -19.67
N GLU A 789 -36.46 9.33 -20.90
CA GLU A 789 -36.29 10.73 -21.28
C GLU A 789 -37.63 11.49 -21.28
N VAL A 790 -38.72 10.80 -21.65
CA VAL A 790 -40.09 11.35 -21.57
C VAL A 790 -40.56 11.49 -20.12
N HIS A 791 -40.22 10.54 -19.24
CA HIS A 791 -40.66 10.54 -17.84
C HIS A 791 -39.79 11.42 -16.92
N ASN A 792 -38.53 11.69 -17.27
CA ASN A 792 -37.61 12.54 -16.49
C ASN A 792 -36.77 13.45 -17.41
N PRO A 793 -37.35 14.57 -17.89
CA PRO A 793 -36.66 15.46 -18.82
C PRO A 793 -35.47 16.12 -18.15
N ARG A 794 -34.28 15.97 -18.74
CA ARG A 794 -33.08 16.68 -18.30
C ARG A 794 -33.22 18.18 -18.60
N VAL A 795 -33.34 19.01 -17.57
CA VAL A 795 -33.27 20.46 -17.71
C VAL A 795 -31.87 20.85 -18.21
N ARG A 796 -31.73 21.10 -19.52
CA ARG A 796 -30.57 21.82 -20.08
C ARG A 796 -30.78 23.31 -19.78
N GLY A 797 -30.02 23.84 -18.85
CA GLY A 797 -30.06 25.27 -18.52
C GLY A 797 -29.41 26.10 -19.62
N GLU A 798 -30.24 26.73 -20.46
CA GLU A 798 -29.89 27.95 -21.17
C GLU A 798 -30.35 29.16 -20.32
N GLY A 799 -29.49 30.16 -20.17
CA GLY A 799 -29.89 31.48 -19.65
C GLY A 799 -29.59 31.73 -18.17
N LYS A 800 -28.75 32.74 -17.93
CA LYS A 800 -28.54 33.42 -16.65
C LYS A 800 -29.88 33.95 -16.10
N GLU A 801 -30.20 33.67 -14.84
CA GLU A 801 -30.42 34.71 -13.80
C GLU A 801 -30.65 34.09 -12.41
N LYS A 802 -29.94 34.69 -11.44
CA LYS A 802 -30.01 34.64 -9.98
C LYS A 802 -31.03 33.69 -9.31
N ALA A 803 -30.51 32.61 -8.74
CA ALA A 803 -30.92 32.14 -7.42
C ALA A 803 -29.68 31.95 -6.55
N THR A 804 -29.46 32.95 -5.70
CA THR A 804 -28.40 33.05 -4.70
C THR A 804 -28.52 31.95 -3.66
N THR A 805 -27.58 31.00 -3.63
CA THR A 805 -26.93 30.45 -2.42
C THR A 805 -25.95 29.33 -2.79
N THR A 806 -24.73 29.72 -3.14
CA THR A 806 -23.47 29.01 -2.84
C THR A 806 -22.35 29.98 -3.19
N ALA A 807 -21.67 30.51 -2.17
CA ALA A 807 -20.54 31.40 -2.35
C ALA A 807 -19.38 30.67 -3.07
N PRO A 808 -18.64 31.38 -3.95
CA PRO A 808 -17.52 30.82 -4.71
C PRO A 808 -16.29 30.64 -3.82
N ILE A 809 -15.60 29.52 -3.97
CA ILE A 809 -14.25 29.35 -3.43
C ILE A 809 -13.32 30.19 -4.29
N VAL A 810 -12.73 31.19 -3.65
CA VAL A 810 -11.67 32.07 -4.15
C VAL A 810 -10.44 31.21 -4.45
N SER A 811 -10.21 30.96 -5.73
CA SER A 811 -8.86 30.91 -6.28
C SER A 811 -8.42 32.34 -6.50
N ASP A 812 -7.37 32.80 -5.83
CA ASP A 812 -6.69 34.02 -6.25
C ASP A 812 -5.18 33.77 -6.35
N THR A 813 -4.76 33.66 -7.60
CA THR A 813 -3.50 34.16 -8.12
C THR A 813 -3.46 35.68 -7.97
N THR A 814 -2.38 36.22 -7.41
CA THR A 814 -1.83 37.54 -7.75
C THR A 814 -0.31 37.39 -7.65
N ASP A 815 0.49 37.79 -8.63
CA ASP A 815 0.66 39.15 -9.17
C ASP A 815 1.39 39.08 -10.54
N GLU A 816 1.50 40.08 -11.43
CA GLU A 816 1.40 41.54 -11.34
C GLU A 816 1.17 42.12 -12.78
N PRO A 817 0.97 43.46 -12.94
CA PRO A 817 0.33 44.11 -14.06
C PRO A 817 1.31 44.79 -15.05
N ASN A 818 0.94 44.87 -16.32
CA ASN A 818 1.35 46.02 -17.15
C ASN A 818 0.54 46.18 -18.46
N LYS A 819 0.28 47.44 -18.79
CA LYS A 819 -0.18 48.03 -20.08
C LYS A 819 -1.68 48.09 -20.37
N ILE A 820 -2.24 49.21 -19.90
CA ILE A 820 -3.37 49.92 -20.48
C ILE A 820 -2.94 50.65 -21.78
N LYS A 821 -3.88 50.73 -22.74
CA LYS A 821 -3.95 51.54 -23.99
C LYS A 821 -3.28 50.96 -25.25
N ALA A 822 -4.12 50.42 -26.14
CA ALA A 822 -4.42 51.02 -27.44
C ALA A 822 -5.49 50.19 -28.16
N ARG A 823 -6.75 50.66 -28.13
CA ARG A 823 -7.78 50.26 -29.10
C ARG A 823 -8.08 51.52 -29.90
N GLN A 824 -7.45 51.66 -31.05
CA GLN A 824 -7.97 52.46 -32.16
C GLN A 824 -7.35 51.97 -33.48
N THR A 825 -8.26 51.71 -34.42
CA THR A 825 -8.13 51.81 -35.89
C THR A 825 -7.08 50.95 -36.60
N SER A 826 -7.53 50.02 -37.43
CA SER A 826 -7.71 50.26 -38.87
C SER A 826 -8.39 49.07 -39.57
N LYS A 827 -9.22 49.44 -40.55
CA LYS A 827 -9.92 48.61 -41.53
C LYS A 827 -8.99 48.26 -42.70
N SER A 828 -9.38 47.21 -43.43
CA SER A 828 -9.11 46.90 -44.85
C SER A 828 -7.64 46.64 -45.21
N THR A 829 -7.27 45.71 -46.09
CA THR A 829 -7.86 45.37 -47.41
C THR A 829 -7.14 44.12 -47.94
N ALA A 830 -7.86 43.21 -48.62
CA ALA A 830 -7.50 42.62 -49.93
C ALA A 830 -8.19 41.26 -50.14
N SER A 831 -9.12 41.23 -51.10
CA SER A 831 -9.37 40.12 -52.03
C SER A 831 -8.06 39.78 -52.77
N GLU A 832 -7.79 38.57 -53.24
CA GLU A 832 -8.45 37.94 -54.38
C GLU A 832 -7.99 36.47 -54.56
N TYR A 833 -8.84 35.71 -55.25
CA TYR A 833 -8.91 34.29 -55.61
C TYR A 833 -7.64 33.75 -56.33
N GLU A 834 -7.25 32.46 -56.30
CA GLU A 834 -7.98 31.26 -56.79
C GLU A 834 -7.43 29.90 -56.23
N ALA A 835 -8.38 28.97 -56.01
CA ALA A 835 -8.41 27.51 -56.26
C ALA A 835 -7.15 26.64 -55.99
N THR A 836 -7.20 25.55 -55.20
CA THR A 836 -8.09 24.38 -55.29
C THR A 836 -7.88 23.43 -54.09
N THR A 837 -8.85 22.52 -53.88
CA THR A 837 -8.94 21.38 -52.93
C THR A 837 -9.57 21.65 -51.55
N SER A 838 -10.91 21.65 -51.58
CA SER A 838 -11.83 21.51 -50.45
C SER A 838 -11.84 20.07 -49.90
N ALA A 839 -11.53 19.91 -48.62
CA ALA A 839 -11.99 18.78 -47.81
C ALA A 839 -13.32 19.19 -47.16
N GLU A 840 -14.40 18.57 -47.61
CA GLU A 840 -15.72 18.68 -47.00
C GLU A 840 -15.70 18.09 -45.59
N ALA A 841 -15.98 18.94 -44.62
CA ALA A 841 -16.45 18.52 -43.31
C ALA A 841 -17.88 17.98 -43.47
N SER A 842 -18.04 16.66 -43.40
CA SER A 842 -19.36 16.05 -43.26
C SER A 842 -19.83 16.18 -41.82
N THR A 843 -20.63 17.21 -41.59
CA THR A 843 -21.70 17.21 -40.60
C THR A 843 -22.45 15.88 -40.64
N THR A 844 -22.38 15.09 -39.57
CA THR A 844 -23.38 14.06 -39.31
C THR A 844 -24.54 14.69 -38.53
N PRO A 845 -25.77 14.60 -39.04
CA PRO A 845 -26.94 15.25 -38.45
C PRO A 845 -27.39 14.51 -37.18
N ALA A 846 -28.10 15.24 -36.31
CA ALA A 846 -28.90 14.66 -35.25
C ALA A 846 -29.79 13.53 -35.82
N PRO A 847 -29.93 12.38 -35.14
CA PRO A 847 -30.91 11.40 -35.57
C PRO A 847 -32.29 12.01 -35.39
N SER A 848 -32.96 12.20 -36.53
CA SER A 848 -34.35 12.59 -36.63
C SER A 848 -35.23 11.62 -35.87
N LEU A 849 -36.29 12.18 -35.28
CA LEU A 849 -37.47 11.48 -34.77
C LEU A 849 -38.02 10.53 -35.84
N GLY A 850 -37.55 9.29 -35.83
CA GLY A 850 -38.18 8.17 -36.50
C GLY A 850 -39.46 7.82 -35.75
N ILE A 851 -40.58 7.89 -36.44
CA ILE A 851 -41.91 7.51 -35.97
C ILE A 851 -41.84 6.08 -35.41
N TYR A 852 -41.89 5.93 -34.09
CA TYR A 852 -42.20 4.65 -33.47
C TYR A 852 -43.67 4.36 -33.75
N SER A 853 -43.96 3.44 -34.68
CA SER A 853 -45.31 2.94 -34.94
C SER A 853 -45.81 1.94 -33.87
N GLU A 854 -45.07 1.77 -32.79
CA GLU A 854 -45.41 0.92 -31.64
C GLU A 854 -45.41 1.74 -30.34
N PRO A 855 -46.36 1.52 -29.42
CA PRO A 855 -46.40 2.24 -28.16
C PRO A 855 -45.13 1.98 -27.33
N LEU A 856 -44.47 3.05 -26.90
CA LEU A 856 -43.26 2.98 -26.07
C LEU A 856 -43.53 2.18 -24.79
N PRO A 857 -42.60 1.30 -24.37
CA PRO A 857 -42.73 0.55 -23.13
C PRO A 857 -42.64 1.48 -21.91
N PRO A 858 -43.25 1.11 -20.76
CA PRO A 858 -43.09 1.86 -19.53
C PRO A 858 -41.60 1.92 -19.10
N PRO A 859 -41.20 2.96 -18.34
CA PRO A 859 -39.86 3.11 -17.77
C PRO A 859 -39.40 1.81 -17.08
N PHE A 860 -38.14 1.43 -17.27
CA PHE A 860 -37.63 0.19 -16.72
C PHE A 860 -37.48 0.36 -15.20
N ARG A 861 -38.36 -0.28 -14.41
CA ARG A 861 -38.34 -0.31 -12.95
C ARG A 861 -38.52 -1.75 -12.48
N ASP A 862 -37.71 -2.18 -11.53
CA ASP A 862 -37.77 -3.54 -10.99
C ASP A 862 -37.97 -3.48 -9.46
N PRO A 863 -39.20 -3.72 -8.97
CA PRO A 863 -39.50 -3.60 -7.55
C PRO A 863 -38.78 -4.67 -6.71
N THR A 864 -38.38 -5.79 -7.31
CA THR A 864 -37.66 -6.86 -6.60
C THR A 864 -36.20 -6.48 -6.35
N TRP A 865 -35.57 -5.84 -7.34
CA TRP A 865 -34.22 -5.28 -7.20
C TRP A 865 -34.21 -4.11 -6.20
N GLU A 866 -35.20 -3.22 -6.28
CA GLU A 866 -35.34 -2.12 -5.32
C GLU A 866 -35.49 -2.64 -3.89
N GLN A 867 -36.31 -3.68 -3.65
CA GLN A 867 -36.44 -4.27 -2.31
C GLN A 867 -35.16 -4.93 -1.80
N ALA A 868 -34.41 -5.62 -2.67
CA ALA A 868 -33.15 -6.26 -2.30
C ALA A 868 -32.06 -5.22 -1.93
N GLU A 869 -31.95 -4.15 -2.71
CA GLU A 869 -30.93 -3.10 -2.52
C GLU A 869 -31.34 -2.04 -1.49
N LYS A 870 -32.63 -1.94 -1.14
CA LYS A 870 -33.16 -0.91 -0.23
C LYS A 870 -32.39 -0.82 1.09
N SER A 871 -32.16 -1.95 1.76
CA SER A 871 -31.48 -1.98 3.06
C SER A 871 -30.05 -1.42 2.98
N TYR A 872 -29.34 -1.69 1.89
CA TYR A 872 -27.99 -1.21 1.65
C TYR A 872 -27.98 0.29 1.28
N LEU A 873 -28.90 0.72 0.41
CA LEU A 873 -29.01 2.11 -0.03
C LEU A 873 -29.44 3.04 1.11
N GLU A 874 -30.35 2.61 1.98
CA GLU A 874 -30.75 3.35 3.19
C GLU A 874 -29.55 3.58 4.11
N LEU A 875 -28.75 2.54 4.38
CA LEU A 875 -27.55 2.65 5.20
C LEU A 875 -26.48 3.57 4.58
N ALA A 876 -26.30 3.50 3.26
CA ALA A 876 -25.36 4.35 2.54
C ALA A 876 -25.78 5.83 2.55
N VAL A 877 -27.08 6.10 2.39
CA VAL A 877 -27.64 7.46 2.50
C VAL A 877 -27.50 7.99 3.93
N ASP A 878 -27.74 7.16 4.94
CA ASP A 878 -27.52 7.53 6.35
C ASP A 878 -26.05 7.88 6.64
N GLN A 879 -25.12 7.13 6.07
CA GLN A 879 -23.69 7.42 6.20
C GLN A 879 -23.32 8.76 5.53
N LEU A 880 -23.84 9.03 4.33
CA LEU A 880 -23.65 10.33 3.66
C LEU A 880 -24.25 11.48 4.47
N ASN A 881 -25.43 11.28 5.07
CA ASN A 881 -26.07 12.26 5.94
C ASN A 881 -25.30 12.50 7.24
N ARG A 882 -24.63 11.49 7.80
CA ARG A 882 -23.72 11.66 8.95
C ARG A 882 -22.47 12.46 8.56
N LEU A 883 -21.87 12.16 7.41
CA LEU A 883 -20.73 12.90 6.88
C LEU A 883 -21.10 14.37 6.60
N ALA A 884 -22.25 14.61 5.99
CA ALA A 884 -22.75 15.97 5.74
C ALA A 884 -22.98 16.75 7.05
N ARG A 885 -23.53 16.10 8.09
CA ARG A 885 -23.67 16.69 9.42
C ARG A 885 -22.31 17.02 10.04
N SER A 886 -21.34 16.11 9.95
CA SER A 886 -19.98 16.35 10.47
C SER A 886 -19.27 17.51 9.77
N TYR A 887 -19.45 17.62 8.44
CA TYR A 887 -18.96 18.75 7.65
C TYR A 887 -19.61 20.07 8.09
N ASN A 888 -20.94 20.10 8.22
CA ASN A 888 -21.67 21.30 8.61
C ASN A 888 -21.38 21.77 10.04
N LEU A 889 -20.94 20.88 10.93
CA LEU A 889 -20.52 21.25 12.29
C LEU A 889 -19.19 22.03 12.29
N MET A 890 -18.33 21.79 11.31
CA MET A 890 -16.98 22.37 11.22
C MET A 890 -16.88 23.50 10.18
N ALA A 891 -17.78 23.52 9.20
CA ALA A 891 -17.76 24.50 8.13
C ALA A 891 -18.33 25.86 8.58
N PRO A 892 -17.74 26.99 8.13
CA PRO A 892 -18.29 28.32 8.35
C PRO A 892 -19.67 28.46 7.70
N ASP A 893 -20.49 29.40 8.19
CA ASP A 893 -21.92 29.51 7.80
C ASP A 893 -22.15 29.67 6.28
N LEU A 894 -21.23 30.32 5.57
CA LEU A 894 -21.24 30.47 4.11
C LEU A 894 -21.01 29.15 3.35
N ALA A 895 -20.39 28.16 3.97
CA ALA A 895 -19.97 26.89 3.36
C ALA A 895 -20.84 25.68 3.79
N LYS A 896 -21.76 25.85 4.74
CA LYS A 896 -22.66 24.78 5.19
C LYS A 896 -23.59 24.35 4.04
N LYS A 897 -23.79 23.04 3.88
CA LYS A 897 -24.66 22.44 2.86
C LYS A 897 -25.96 21.97 3.48
N GLY A 898 -27.11 22.29 2.89
CA GLY A 898 -28.41 21.84 3.39
C GLY A 898 -28.50 20.32 3.48
N CYS A 899 -28.98 19.79 4.61
CA CYS A 899 -29.34 18.37 4.72
C CYS A 899 -30.68 18.16 4.01
N GLY A 900 -30.70 17.32 2.97
CA GLY A 900 -31.95 16.81 2.41
C GLY A 900 -32.60 15.87 3.43
N ARG A 901 -33.88 16.09 3.71
CA ARG A 901 -34.73 15.08 4.38
C ARG A 901 -35.05 13.97 3.40
#